data_AF-A0A0W1AJJ5-F1
#
_entry.id   AF-A0A0W1AJJ5-F1
#
_cell.length_a   1.000
_cell.length_b   1.000
_cell.length_c   1.000
_cell.angle_alpha   90.00
_cell.angle_beta   90.00
_cell.angle_gamma   90.00
#
_symmetry.space_group_name_H-M   'P 1'
#
loop_
_entity.id
_entity.type
_entity.pdbx_description
1 polymer ?
#
loop_
_entity_poly.entity_id
_entity_poly.type
_entity_poly.pdbx_seq_one_letter_code
_entity_poly.pdbx_strand_id
1 'polypeptide(L)'
;MGKGIILRLLEGTEISPELSRTLVKLIPDYRIEYFQDKPNYRRSYQRRIDSLHDAFLFMLDAYPLDSRFTSITAETLKNFVLEVKASCNLATDSVEHLQTELVNFTARLVQIISVCWKWSEGKEFNEAVDCLNDAEQYVLMSRGRYDLATLMPMQTERGMDYILQYDESLPPCSDELITELNAIRFTAYPKTPVWFRSLQEFQKEYFVNLEISPPNVASITSDIYKFIRLWDELKSTSRDIILELRDIDNLSQFSKAQKAVLNVLAAEPWCIDANLILLKDFVSKQEISPAFLDSLDKLPKLPLWYWSLSTVQQSFLAHALRCDAPVEEVVSFLSSRHRTLPAPANFAAHRLFKIMPNEVQEDESLAVKELYGKRFRSAHIGSRDTLKSPLSVKRRHCDSNFSMVMKDAKPNQLCLLQTLISPLYVTDYIPSILRHTLSVTPDLELFKLARSTVQRSKKAPVILQHNHPFNYARYLYYTASDDADSLTMLSTVRDLEVQTPELTDLLNEYQRVLESPIGSATVWDYKGRELFLASLEQVIILTLNGHSYGSCVSGKDRKAVELMHTDAMILYKERYGAWPKFDAPLTHADRINFINIFVDIYMTRHQHEHAGQNAPGADGIKTPDMYLPADIITAINLRLGTEKGVDYDDLMATGNEVKHISKYLKYSFITKNELQCKLTARQLGEGMCNRLYDALSSLISERSRFIKKRKEWGFSIFDTSSQLPAGIAKIIGLIQDKNAGDNNILRMEKIFLEVFNRPVSDDTRTIYTISIYGRIRSIVTSVFEVHNESLDFLANTTVDEWSRLFEESKRANSSVVAC
;
A
#
# COMPACT_ATOMS: atom_id res chain seq x y z
N MET A 1 21.15 -1.93 1.77
CA MET A 1 21.79 -1.39 2.99
C MET A 1 20.93 -1.79 4.17
N GLY A 2 21.52 -2.41 5.20
CA GLY A 2 20.76 -2.99 6.32
C GLY A 2 20.42 -1.93 7.37
N LYS A 3 19.15 -1.81 7.75
CA LYS A 3 18.72 -0.93 8.86
C LYS A 3 19.04 -1.51 10.25
N GLY A 4 19.59 -2.73 10.28
CA GLY A 4 19.81 -3.54 11.48
C GLY A 4 18.89 -4.75 11.50
N ILE A 5 19.05 -5.57 12.54
CA ILE A 5 18.34 -6.85 12.69
C ILE A 5 17.46 -6.78 13.94
N ILE A 6 16.22 -7.25 13.84
CA ILE A 6 15.33 -7.47 14.99
C ILE A 6 15.36 -8.95 15.33
N LEU A 7 15.85 -9.31 16.52
CA LEU A 7 15.75 -10.66 17.08
C LEU A 7 14.52 -10.74 17.99
N ARG A 8 13.53 -11.53 17.59
CA ARG A 8 12.32 -11.77 18.35
C ARG A 8 12.49 -12.98 19.26
N LEU A 9 12.19 -12.79 20.54
CA LEU A 9 12.27 -13.82 21.59
C LEU A 9 10.94 -13.94 22.32
N LEU A 10 10.56 -15.16 22.70
CA LEU A 10 9.39 -15.36 23.55
C LEU A 10 9.66 -14.74 24.93
N GLU A 11 8.68 -14.02 25.48
CA GLU A 11 8.77 -13.40 26.81
C GLU A 11 9.15 -14.46 27.87
N GLY A 12 10.17 -14.14 28.68
CA GLY A 12 10.73 -15.06 29.66
C GLY A 12 11.83 -16.00 29.14
N THR A 13 12.20 -15.94 27.85
CA THR A 13 13.34 -16.70 27.33
C THR A 13 14.66 -16.18 27.91
N GLU A 14 15.37 -17.02 28.65
CA GLU A 14 16.73 -16.75 29.12
C GLU A 14 17.75 -17.04 28.00
N ILE A 15 18.65 -16.09 27.74
CA ILE A 15 19.75 -16.26 26.78
C ILE A 15 21.02 -16.56 27.55
N SER A 16 21.55 -17.77 27.41
CA SER A 16 22.84 -18.12 28.01
C SER A 16 23.99 -17.34 27.36
N PRO A 17 25.15 -17.19 28.04
CA PRO A 17 26.32 -16.53 27.46
C PRO A 17 26.78 -17.16 26.13
N GLU A 18 26.68 -18.48 26.00
CA GLU A 18 27.04 -19.25 24.80
C GLU A 18 26.06 -18.95 23.66
N LEU A 19 24.75 -18.95 23.95
CA LEU A 19 23.71 -18.60 22.97
C LEU A 19 23.86 -17.15 22.52
N SER A 20 24.12 -16.22 23.44
CA SER A 20 24.35 -14.81 23.10
C SER A 20 25.52 -14.65 22.13
N ARG A 21 26.66 -15.29 22.41
CA ARG A 21 27.83 -15.27 21.51
C ARG A 21 27.53 -15.87 20.14
N THR A 22 26.77 -16.96 20.13
CA THR A 22 26.32 -17.61 18.89
C THR A 22 25.46 -16.67 18.05
N LEU A 23 24.51 -15.98 18.67
CA LEU A 23 23.63 -15.01 18.00
C LEU A 23 24.41 -13.80 17.48
N VAL A 24 25.36 -13.26 18.26
CA VAL A 24 26.23 -12.15 17.82
C VAL A 24 27.05 -12.54 16.59
N LYS A 25 27.52 -13.79 16.51
CA LYS A 25 28.26 -14.31 15.34
C LYS A 25 27.35 -14.52 14.13
N LEU A 26 26.12 -15.00 14.34
CA LEU A 26 25.19 -15.38 13.28
C LEU A 26 24.44 -14.19 12.67
N ILE A 27 24.02 -13.25 13.53
CA ILE A 27 23.21 -12.08 13.19
C ILE A 27 23.72 -10.85 13.96
N PRO A 28 24.88 -10.27 13.60
CA PRO A 28 25.50 -9.20 14.37
C PRO A 28 24.62 -7.94 14.53
N ASP A 29 24.87 -7.17 15.59
CA ASP A 29 24.20 -5.90 15.89
C ASP A 29 22.67 -5.96 15.99
N TYR A 30 22.14 -7.13 16.37
CA TYR A 30 20.71 -7.31 16.58
C TYR A 30 20.19 -6.56 17.80
N ARG A 31 18.95 -6.08 17.73
CA ARG A 31 18.18 -5.64 18.90
C ARG A 31 17.15 -6.69 19.27
N ILE A 32 16.97 -6.91 20.57
CA ILE A 32 15.98 -7.86 21.07
C ILE A 32 14.60 -7.19 21.09
N GLU A 33 13.60 -7.95 20.67
CA GLU A 33 12.19 -7.62 20.83
C GLU A 33 11.46 -8.82 21.42
N TYR A 34 10.80 -8.64 22.56
CA TYR A 34 10.02 -9.72 23.18
C TYR A 34 8.63 -9.81 22.55
N PHE A 35 8.15 -11.04 22.33
CA PHE A 35 6.79 -11.34 21.91
C PHE A 35 6.13 -12.32 22.88
N GLN A 36 4.80 -12.36 22.87
CA GLN A 36 3.99 -13.23 23.73
C GLN A 36 3.44 -14.41 22.94
N ASP A 37 3.08 -15.50 23.63
CA ASP A 37 2.40 -16.65 23.02
C ASP A 37 1.09 -16.26 22.34
N LYS A 38 0.42 -15.22 22.85
CA LYS A 38 -0.79 -14.66 22.25
C LYS A 38 -0.48 -13.37 21.49
N PRO A 39 -1.17 -13.11 20.36
CA PRO A 39 -0.99 -11.87 19.62
C PRO A 39 -1.34 -10.64 20.46
N ASN A 40 -0.44 -9.64 20.46
CA ASN A 40 -0.72 -8.34 21.07
C ASN A 40 -1.39 -7.43 20.04
N TYR A 41 -2.71 -7.57 19.87
CA TYR A 41 -3.45 -6.77 18.89
C TYR A 41 -3.36 -5.27 19.18
N ARG A 42 -3.35 -4.86 20.45
CA ARG A 42 -3.20 -3.45 20.85
C ARG A 42 -1.95 -2.82 20.22
N ARG A 43 -0.82 -3.54 20.23
CA ARG A 43 0.42 -3.12 19.58
C ARG A 43 0.23 -2.95 18.07
N SER A 44 -0.41 -3.89 17.40
CA SER A 44 -0.66 -3.80 15.96
C SER A 44 -1.54 -2.60 15.60
N TYR A 45 -2.63 -2.36 16.34
CA TYR A 45 -3.49 -1.19 16.14
C TYR A 45 -2.77 0.14 16.39
N GLN A 46 -1.96 0.22 17.46
CA GLN A 46 -1.14 1.40 17.73
C GLN A 46 -0.16 1.67 16.57
N ARG A 47 0.57 0.64 16.10
CA ARG A 47 1.48 0.76 14.94
C ARG A 47 0.76 1.22 13.69
N ARG A 48 -0.47 0.76 13.46
CA ARG A 48 -1.27 1.16 12.30
C ARG A 48 -1.67 2.62 12.36
N ILE A 49 -2.16 3.08 13.51
CA ILE A 49 -2.48 4.49 13.77
C ILE A 49 -1.24 5.37 13.60
N ASP A 50 -0.10 4.95 14.16
CA ASP A 50 1.18 5.66 14.03
C ASP A 50 1.64 5.76 12.58
N SER A 51 1.57 4.66 11.83
CA SER A 51 2.00 4.63 10.43
C SER A 51 1.13 5.51 9.53
N LEU A 52 -0.19 5.51 9.75
CA LEU A 52 -1.12 6.39 9.00
C LEU A 52 -0.98 7.86 9.40
N HIS A 53 -0.69 8.13 10.67
CA HIS A 53 -0.32 9.48 11.13
C HIS A 53 0.93 9.99 10.43
N ASP A 54 2.00 9.17 10.40
CA ASP A 54 3.24 9.52 9.71
C ASP A 54 3.05 9.71 8.20
N ALA A 55 2.20 8.90 7.58
CA ALA A 55 1.81 9.05 6.18
C ALA A 55 1.10 10.40 5.92
N PHE A 56 0.21 10.81 6.83
CA PHE A 56 -0.46 12.10 6.74
C PHE A 56 0.53 13.27 6.87
N LEU A 57 1.47 13.19 7.82
CA LEU A 57 2.53 14.20 7.96
C LEU A 57 3.42 14.27 6.72
N PHE A 58 3.86 13.12 6.20
CA PHE A 58 4.63 13.05 4.97
C PHE A 58 3.88 13.68 3.79
N MET A 59 2.58 13.40 3.66
CA MET A 59 1.76 13.97 2.60
C MET A 59 1.69 15.50 2.70
N LEU A 60 1.55 16.08 3.91
CA LEU A 60 1.55 17.53 4.09
C LEU A 60 2.84 18.19 3.58
N ASP A 61 3.98 17.52 3.78
CA ASP A 61 5.29 18.05 3.39
C ASP A 61 5.63 17.73 1.91
N ALA A 62 5.20 16.58 1.40
CA ALA A 62 5.51 16.09 0.05
C ALA A 62 4.51 16.56 -1.02
N TYR A 63 3.26 16.78 -0.65
CA TYR A 63 2.17 17.25 -1.52
C TYR A 63 1.38 18.36 -0.81
N PRO A 64 1.98 19.55 -0.68
CA PRO A 64 1.44 20.63 0.14
C PRO A 64 0.11 21.17 -0.40
N LEU A 65 -0.65 21.78 0.51
CA LEU A 65 -1.93 22.43 0.22
C LEU A 65 -1.77 23.55 -0.82
N ASP A 66 -2.72 23.65 -1.75
CA ASP A 66 -2.79 24.77 -2.69
C ASP A 66 -3.46 25.96 -2.01
N SER A 67 -2.71 27.04 -1.77
CA SER A 67 -3.21 28.25 -1.12
C SER A 67 -4.29 28.98 -1.92
N ARG A 68 -4.51 28.61 -3.20
CA ARG A 68 -5.61 29.09 -4.04
C ARG A 68 -6.89 28.28 -3.86
N PHE A 69 -6.82 27.15 -3.17
CA PHE A 69 -7.95 26.27 -2.90
C PHE A 69 -8.42 26.37 -1.45
N THR A 70 -7.49 26.45 -0.50
CA THR A 70 -7.81 26.56 0.92
C THR A 70 -6.81 27.49 1.62
N SER A 71 -7.28 28.24 2.62
CA SER A 71 -6.42 29.02 3.51
C SER A 71 -6.07 28.26 4.80
N ILE A 72 -6.45 26.97 4.89
CA ILE A 72 -6.05 26.14 6.01
C ILE A 72 -4.54 25.91 6.01
N THR A 73 -3.93 26.00 7.19
CA THR A 73 -2.49 25.81 7.31
C THR A 73 -2.13 24.35 7.57
N ALA A 74 -0.95 23.94 7.11
CA ALA A 74 -0.42 22.61 7.45
C ALA A 74 -0.33 22.41 8.96
N GLU A 75 0.06 23.44 9.71
CA GLU A 75 0.20 23.40 11.17
C GLU A 75 -1.14 23.13 11.88
N THR A 76 -2.23 23.76 11.43
CA THR A 76 -3.58 23.47 11.92
C THR A 76 -3.93 22.00 11.71
N LEU A 77 -3.61 21.43 10.55
CA LEU A 77 -3.89 20.03 10.25
C LEU A 77 -3.01 19.07 11.07
N LYS A 78 -1.73 19.39 11.26
CA LYS A 78 -0.81 18.59 12.11
C LYS A 78 -1.32 18.50 13.54
N ASN A 79 -1.65 19.64 14.14
CA ASN A 79 -2.16 19.69 15.52
C ASN A 79 -3.51 19.00 15.67
N PHE A 80 -4.44 19.19 14.72
CA PHE A 80 -5.73 18.52 14.77
C PHE A 80 -5.60 17.00 14.69
N VAL A 81 -4.76 16.49 13.78
CA VAL A 81 -4.56 15.05 13.64
C VAL A 81 -3.86 14.44 14.86
N LEU A 82 -2.95 15.19 15.51
CA LEU A 82 -2.35 14.78 16.77
C LEU A 82 -3.38 14.67 17.91
N GLU A 83 -4.33 15.61 18.02
CA GLU A 83 -5.47 15.53 18.95
C GLU A 83 -6.32 14.29 18.68
N VAL A 84 -6.67 14.04 17.41
CA VAL A 84 -7.48 12.87 17.03
C VAL A 84 -6.76 11.57 17.39
N LYS A 85 -5.45 11.49 17.13
CA LYS A 85 -4.62 10.35 17.53
C LYS A 85 -4.61 10.13 19.05
N ALA A 86 -4.44 11.20 19.82
CA ALA A 86 -4.43 11.12 21.28
C ALA A 86 -5.79 10.72 21.87
N SER A 87 -6.89 10.94 21.13
CA SER A 87 -8.24 10.56 21.56
C SER A 87 -8.57 9.08 21.36
N CYS A 88 -7.76 8.32 20.61
CA CYS A 88 -8.01 6.90 20.36
C CYS A 88 -7.86 6.08 21.65
N ASN A 89 -8.88 5.31 22.01
CA ASN A 89 -8.85 4.48 23.22
C ASN A 89 -8.37 3.06 22.93
N LEU A 90 -7.08 2.80 23.13
CA LEU A 90 -6.48 1.48 22.93
C LEU A 90 -6.31 0.68 24.23
N ALA A 91 -6.96 1.06 25.33
CA ALA A 91 -6.77 0.40 26.63
C ALA A 91 -7.44 -0.99 26.77
N THR A 92 -8.12 -1.46 25.73
CA THR A 92 -8.82 -2.75 25.69
C THR A 92 -8.04 -3.79 24.88
N ASP A 93 -8.41 -5.06 25.07
CA ASP A 93 -7.89 -6.20 24.29
C ASP A 93 -8.92 -6.73 23.27
N SER A 94 -10.12 -6.13 23.21
CA SER A 94 -11.12 -6.46 22.18
C SER A 94 -10.68 -5.96 20.81
N VAL A 95 -10.47 -6.90 19.89
CA VAL A 95 -10.11 -6.61 18.49
C VAL A 95 -11.20 -5.77 17.82
N GLU A 96 -12.48 -6.01 18.09
CA GLU A 96 -13.59 -5.25 17.50
C GLU A 96 -13.61 -3.78 17.94
N HIS A 97 -13.33 -3.51 19.22
CA HIS A 97 -13.22 -2.14 19.71
C HIS A 97 -12.01 -1.43 19.10
N LEU A 98 -10.84 -2.08 19.11
CA LEU A 98 -9.63 -1.54 18.50
C LEU A 98 -9.80 -1.27 17.00
N GLN A 99 -10.53 -2.15 16.29
CA GLN A 99 -10.91 -1.93 14.89
C GLN A 99 -11.77 -0.69 14.72
N THR A 100 -12.74 -0.48 15.62
CA THR A 100 -13.61 0.70 15.59
C THR A 100 -12.80 1.99 15.75
N GLU A 101 -11.85 2.01 16.69
CA GLU A 101 -10.94 3.15 16.91
C GLU A 101 -10.08 3.42 15.67
N LEU A 102 -9.48 2.39 15.06
CA LEU A 102 -8.71 2.53 13.82
C LEU A 102 -9.57 3.05 12.65
N VAL A 103 -10.80 2.57 12.52
CA VAL A 103 -11.73 3.03 11.49
C VAL A 103 -12.06 4.50 11.68
N ASN A 104 -12.36 4.93 12.90
CA ASN A 104 -12.68 6.32 13.21
C ASN A 104 -11.48 7.24 12.95
N PHE A 105 -10.28 6.85 13.41
CA PHE A 105 -9.04 7.58 13.14
C PHE A 105 -8.78 7.73 11.63
N THR A 106 -8.82 6.62 10.90
CA THR A 106 -8.58 6.58 9.45
C THR A 106 -9.62 7.41 8.68
N ALA A 107 -10.90 7.27 9.03
CA ALA A 107 -11.99 8.02 8.42
C ALA A 107 -11.75 9.52 8.58
N ARG A 108 -11.22 9.93 9.74
CA ARG A 108 -10.93 11.33 10.02
C ARG A 108 -9.82 11.89 9.15
N LEU A 109 -8.73 11.15 8.98
CA LEU A 109 -7.65 11.51 8.05
C LEU A 109 -8.18 11.63 6.62
N VAL A 110 -8.85 10.60 6.10
CA VAL A 110 -9.38 10.59 4.74
C VAL A 110 -10.35 11.74 4.51
N GLN A 111 -11.20 12.05 5.49
CA GLN A 111 -12.11 13.18 5.38
C GLN A 111 -11.38 14.52 5.27
N ILE A 112 -10.35 14.75 6.11
CA ILE A 112 -9.51 15.96 6.02
C ILE A 112 -8.89 16.07 4.63
N ILE A 113 -8.29 14.99 4.15
CA ILE A 113 -7.63 14.93 2.84
C ILE A 113 -8.62 15.24 1.71
N SER A 114 -9.83 14.65 1.76
CA SER A 114 -10.87 14.86 0.76
C SER A 114 -11.38 16.30 0.69
N VAL A 115 -11.30 17.06 1.79
CA VAL A 115 -11.82 18.43 1.89
C VAL A 115 -10.73 19.48 1.65
N CYS A 116 -9.49 19.23 2.09
CA CYS A 116 -8.44 20.25 2.08
C CYS A 116 -7.58 20.24 0.80
N TRP A 117 -7.61 19.17 0.01
CA TRP A 117 -6.91 19.10 -1.27
C TRP A 117 -7.88 19.22 -2.44
N LYS A 118 -7.36 19.75 -3.55
CA LYS A 118 -8.10 19.84 -4.81
C LYS A 118 -8.05 18.51 -5.53
N TRP A 119 -9.22 17.87 -5.64
CA TRP A 119 -9.42 16.59 -6.31
C TRP A 119 -10.32 16.75 -7.55
N SER A 120 -10.40 15.69 -8.34
CA SER A 120 -11.38 15.63 -9.42
C SER A 120 -12.80 15.51 -8.86
N GLU A 121 -13.76 16.23 -9.45
CA GLU A 121 -15.15 16.21 -9.00
C GLU A 121 -15.71 14.78 -8.94
N GLY A 122 -16.29 14.43 -7.80
CA GLY A 122 -16.88 13.11 -7.53
C GLY A 122 -15.87 12.00 -7.22
N LYS A 123 -14.57 12.31 -7.17
CA LYS A 123 -13.49 11.35 -6.86
C LYS A 123 -12.75 11.66 -5.56
N GLU A 124 -13.15 12.70 -4.83
CA GLU A 124 -12.45 13.26 -3.66
C GLU A 124 -12.17 12.18 -2.61
N PHE A 125 -13.16 11.32 -2.33
CA PHE A 125 -13.00 10.25 -1.35
C PHE A 125 -11.98 9.18 -1.80
N ASN A 126 -12.09 8.70 -3.04
CA ASN A 126 -11.20 7.65 -3.54
C ASN A 126 -9.77 8.17 -3.71
N GLU A 127 -9.60 9.37 -4.26
CA GLU A 127 -8.29 10.02 -4.39
C GLU A 127 -7.66 10.30 -3.01
N ALA A 128 -8.44 10.70 -2.00
CA ALA A 128 -7.95 10.85 -0.64
C ALA A 128 -7.47 9.54 -0.01
N VAL A 129 -8.22 8.45 -0.20
CA VAL A 129 -7.84 7.11 0.27
C VAL A 129 -6.55 6.63 -0.39
N ASP A 130 -6.47 6.76 -1.72
CA ASP A 130 -5.28 6.35 -2.49
C ASP A 130 -4.06 7.21 -2.13
N CYS A 131 -4.26 8.52 -1.93
CA CYS A 131 -3.20 9.45 -1.53
C CYS A 131 -2.60 9.08 -0.16
N LEU A 132 -3.43 8.80 0.85
CA LEU A 132 -2.94 8.36 2.18
C LEU A 132 -2.24 7.00 2.09
N ASN A 133 -2.80 6.07 1.32
CA ASN A 133 -2.23 4.74 1.11
C ASN A 133 -0.86 4.81 0.42
N ASP A 134 -0.70 5.67 -0.58
CA ASP A 134 0.57 5.86 -1.29
C ASP A 134 1.58 6.61 -0.42
N ALA A 135 1.17 7.64 0.32
CA ALA A 135 2.06 8.39 1.22
C ALA A 135 2.75 7.45 2.21
N GLU A 136 2.01 6.53 2.82
CA GLU A 136 2.57 5.52 3.72
C GLU A 136 3.66 4.67 3.05
N GLN A 137 3.44 4.25 1.80
CA GLN A 137 4.40 3.41 1.08
C GLN A 137 5.73 4.14 0.81
N TYR A 138 5.69 5.45 0.56
CA TYR A 138 6.90 6.27 0.37
C TYR A 138 7.61 6.59 1.69
N VAL A 139 6.85 6.73 2.79
CA VAL A 139 7.43 6.80 4.15
C VAL A 139 8.21 5.52 4.45
N LEU A 140 7.60 4.35 4.21
CA LEU A 140 8.24 3.05 4.47
C LEU A 140 9.46 2.82 3.57
N MET A 141 9.39 3.22 2.31
CA MET A 141 10.52 3.18 1.37
C MET A 141 11.70 3.98 1.95
N SER A 142 11.47 5.25 2.31
CA SER A 142 12.51 6.14 2.83
C SER A 142 13.09 5.68 4.18
N ARG A 143 12.29 4.98 4.99
CA ARG A 143 12.73 4.41 6.28
C ARG A 143 13.59 3.17 6.12
N GLY A 144 13.46 2.44 5.01
CA GLY A 144 14.06 1.12 4.84
C GLY A 144 13.37 0.04 5.67
N ARG A 145 13.98 -1.14 5.73
CA ARG A 145 13.45 -2.31 6.45
C ARG A 145 14.52 -2.99 7.29
N TYR A 146 14.14 -3.43 8.47
CA TYR A 146 14.97 -4.28 9.34
C TYR A 146 14.88 -5.73 8.89
N ASP A 147 16.00 -6.44 8.98
CA ASP A 147 15.99 -7.90 8.90
C ASP A 147 15.24 -8.44 10.12
N LEU A 148 14.60 -9.59 9.95
CA LEU A 148 13.78 -10.18 10.98
C LEU A 148 14.31 -11.57 11.31
N ALA A 149 14.64 -11.79 12.58
CA ALA A 149 15.01 -13.07 13.13
C ALA A 149 14.01 -13.44 14.25
N THR A 150 13.56 -14.69 14.33
CA THR A 150 12.75 -15.16 15.46
C THR A 150 13.34 -16.46 15.99
N LEU A 151 13.72 -16.46 17.26
CA LEU A 151 14.21 -17.65 17.95
C LEU A 151 13.02 -18.36 18.62
N MET A 152 12.90 -19.66 18.38
CA MET A 152 11.93 -20.51 19.08
C MET A 152 12.61 -21.75 19.65
N PRO A 153 12.25 -22.16 20.88
CA PRO A 153 12.73 -23.43 21.44
C PRO A 153 12.00 -24.61 20.77
N MET A 154 12.71 -25.71 20.53
CA MET A 154 12.16 -26.94 19.96
C MET A 154 12.70 -28.17 20.69
N GLN A 155 11.79 -28.99 21.22
CA GLN A 155 12.17 -30.26 21.85
C GLN A 155 12.60 -31.27 20.78
N THR A 156 13.79 -31.83 20.95
CA THR A 156 14.32 -32.95 20.17
C THR A 156 14.61 -34.14 21.08
N GLU A 157 15.00 -35.29 20.50
CA GLU A 157 15.37 -36.49 21.27
C GLU A 157 16.59 -36.24 22.19
N ARG A 158 17.46 -35.29 21.81
CA ARG A 158 18.70 -34.98 22.54
C ARG A 158 18.53 -33.86 23.58
N GLY A 159 17.35 -33.26 23.68
CA GLY A 159 17.10 -32.14 24.59
C GLY A 159 16.36 -30.99 23.90
N MET A 160 16.55 -29.77 24.39
CA MET A 160 15.99 -28.57 23.79
C MET A 160 17.01 -27.95 22.82
N ASP A 161 16.65 -27.87 21.55
CA ASP A 161 17.38 -27.09 20.54
C ASP A 161 16.68 -25.75 20.33
N TYR A 162 17.38 -24.78 19.72
CA TYR A 162 16.74 -23.54 19.26
C TYR A 162 16.68 -23.50 17.74
N ILE A 163 15.53 -23.07 17.22
CA ILE A 163 15.31 -22.84 15.79
C ILE A 163 15.25 -21.33 15.56
N LEU A 164 16.03 -20.85 14.59
CA LEU A 164 16.05 -19.45 14.18
C LEU A 164 15.47 -19.33 12.77
N GLN A 165 14.28 -18.75 12.65
CA GLN A 165 13.75 -18.27 11.38
C GLN A 165 14.38 -16.91 11.07
N TYR A 166 14.93 -16.73 9.88
CA TYR A 166 15.62 -15.49 9.49
C TYR A 166 15.23 -15.03 8.09
N ASP A 167 14.54 -13.89 8.00
CA ASP A 167 14.25 -13.19 6.76
C ASP A 167 15.18 -11.97 6.64
N GLU A 168 16.18 -12.08 5.77
CA GLU A 168 17.13 -11.02 5.41
C GLU A 168 16.50 -10.12 4.33
N SER A 169 16.36 -8.82 4.59
CA SER A 169 15.85 -7.85 3.62
C SER A 169 16.90 -7.58 2.54
N LEU A 170 16.51 -7.73 1.27
CA LEU A 170 17.43 -7.58 0.15
C LEU A 170 17.25 -6.24 -0.57
N PRO A 171 18.32 -5.55 -0.98
CA PRO A 171 18.21 -4.32 -1.76
C PRO A 171 17.58 -4.62 -3.13
N PRO A 172 16.48 -3.93 -3.50
CA PRO A 172 15.70 -4.27 -4.67
C PRO A 172 16.17 -3.56 -5.96
N CYS A 173 17.04 -2.55 -5.85
CA CYS A 173 17.38 -1.69 -6.98
C CYS A 173 18.50 -2.26 -7.84
N SER A 174 18.35 -2.10 -9.16
CA SER A 174 19.41 -2.28 -10.14
C SER A 174 20.15 -0.98 -10.39
N ASP A 175 21.39 -1.06 -10.90
CA ASP A 175 22.19 0.12 -11.27
C ASP A 175 21.48 1.03 -12.29
N GLU A 176 20.70 0.43 -13.20
CA GLU A 176 19.86 1.15 -14.16
C GLU A 176 18.81 2.02 -13.44
N LEU A 177 18.08 1.46 -12.47
CA LEU A 177 17.09 2.22 -11.70
C LEU A 177 17.74 3.34 -10.89
N ILE A 178 18.90 3.08 -10.29
CA ILE A 178 19.66 4.11 -9.56
C ILE A 178 20.07 5.26 -10.48
N THR A 179 20.52 4.95 -11.70
CA THR A 179 20.85 5.96 -12.73
C THR A 179 19.62 6.78 -13.11
N GLU A 180 18.48 6.12 -13.34
CA GLU A 180 17.20 6.77 -13.65
C GLU A 180 16.73 7.71 -12.52
N LEU A 181 16.82 7.27 -11.26
CA LEU A 181 16.45 8.07 -10.09
C LEU A 181 17.38 9.28 -9.89
N ASN A 182 18.68 9.11 -10.13
CA ASN A 182 19.62 10.22 -10.16
C ASN A 182 19.28 11.21 -11.28
N ALA A 183 18.90 10.75 -12.48
CA ALA A 183 18.44 11.63 -13.56
C ALA A 183 17.18 12.41 -13.17
N ILE A 184 16.22 11.78 -12.46
CA ILE A 184 15.04 12.46 -11.90
C ILE A 184 15.46 13.58 -10.93
N ARG A 185 16.44 13.31 -10.06
CA ARG A 185 17.00 14.31 -9.13
C ARG A 185 17.68 15.47 -9.87
N PHE A 186 18.54 15.17 -10.86
CA PHE A 186 19.27 16.18 -11.64
C PHE A 186 18.36 17.05 -12.53
N THR A 187 17.22 16.50 -12.97
CA THR A 187 16.22 17.24 -13.76
C THR A 187 15.23 18.02 -12.88
N ALA A 188 15.48 18.09 -11.57
CA ALA A 188 14.66 18.79 -10.58
C ALA A 188 13.20 18.27 -10.50
N TYR A 189 13.03 16.95 -10.63
CA TYR A 189 11.76 16.26 -10.38
C TYR A 189 10.58 16.76 -11.23
N PRO A 190 10.72 16.81 -12.58
CA PRO A 190 9.70 17.40 -13.44
C PRO A 190 8.39 16.62 -13.39
N LYS A 191 7.25 17.31 -13.38
CA LYS A 191 5.93 16.65 -13.38
C LYS A 191 5.51 16.28 -14.79
N THR A 192 4.78 15.17 -14.93
CA THR A 192 4.23 14.77 -16.25
C THR A 192 3.32 15.87 -16.80
N PRO A 193 3.63 16.44 -17.98
CA PRO A 193 2.79 17.46 -18.59
C PRO A 193 1.38 16.92 -18.90
N VAL A 194 0.36 17.77 -18.78
CA VAL A 194 -1.04 17.40 -19.03
C VAL A 194 -1.22 16.84 -20.44
N TRP A 195 -0.61 17.46 -21.45
CA TRP A 195 -0.70 17.02 -22.84
C TRP A 195 -0.10 15.61 -23.04
N PHE A 196 0.96 15.26 -22.31
CA PHE A 196 1.64 13.97 -22.45
C PHE A 196 0.77 12.84 -21.88
N ARG A 197 0.03 13.09 -20.80
CA ARG A 197 -0.87 12.10 -20.18
C ARG A 197 -1.93 11.59 -21.14
N SER A 198 -2.50 12.49 -21.94
CA SER A 198 -3.54 12.21 -22.92
C SER A 198 -3.07 11.50 -24.19
N LEU A 199 -1.76 11.34 -24.39
CA LEU A 199 -1.22 10.70 -25.58
C LEU A 199 -1.51 9.19 -25.64
N GLN A 200 -1.61 8.68 -26.86
CA GLN A 200 -1.62 7.24 -27.12
C GLN A 200 -0.23 6.64 -26.86
N GLU A 201 -0.18 5.32 -26.68
CA GLU A 201 1.04 4.60 -26.30
C GLU A 201 2.22 4.86 -27.26
N PHE A 202 2.00 4.73 -28.56
CA PHE A 202 3.05 4.92 -29.55
C PHE A 202 3.61 6.36 -29.56
N GLN A 203 2.76 7.37 -29.31
CA GLN A 203 3.21 8.77 -29.22
C GLN A 203 4.08 8.98 -27.98
N LYS A 204 3.72 8.36 -26.85
CA LYS A 204 4.53 8.42 -25.61
C LYS A 204 5.91 7.80 -25.83
N GLU A 205 5.96 6.65 -26.50
CA GLU A 205 7.22 5.99 -26.87
C GLU A 205 8.10 6.88 -27.73
N TYR A 206 7.52 7.53 -28.74
CA TYR A 206 8.25 8.42 -29.63
C TYR A 206 8.97 9.53 -28.84
N PHE A 207 8.24 10.26 -27.98
CA PHE A 207 8.81 11.40 -27.26
C PHE A 207 9.83 11.00 -26.18
N VAL A 208 9.65 9.86 -25.50
CA VAL A 208 10.60 9.41 -24.45
C VAL A 208 11.88 8.82 -25.06
N ASN A 209 11.82 8.30 -26.28
CA ASN A 209 13.00 7.73 -26.96
C ASN A 209 13.62 8.67 -28.01
N LEU A 210 13.26 9.96 -27.99
CA LEU A 210 13.69 10.94 -28.98
C LEU A 210 15.18 11.29 -28.84
N GLU A 211 15.96 11.01 -29.88
CA GLU A 211 17.42 11.25 -29.93
C GLU A 211 17.76 12.50 -30.77
N ILE A 212 17.03 13.60 -30.55
CA ILE A 212 17.24 14.87 -31.25
C ILE A 212 17.72 15.93 -30.25
N SER A 213 18.80 16.63 -30.57
CA SER A 213 19.37 17.67 -29.69
C SER A 213 19.72 18.95 -30.48
N PRO A 214 19.13 20.11 -30.13
CA PRO A 214 18.03 20.31 -29.20
C PRO A 214 16.69 19.88 -29.81
N PRO A 215 15.77 19.26 -29.05
CA PRO A 215 14.45 18.92 -29.56
C PRO A 215 13.61 20.19 -29.71
N ASN A 216 13.26 20.51 -30.95
CA ASN A 216 12.31 21.59 -31.29
C ASN A 216 11.30 21.11 -32.34
N VAL A 217 10.21 21.88 -32.51
CA VAL A 217 9.09 21.53 -33.40
C VAL A 217 9.57 21.24 -34.81
N ALA A 218 10.47 22.07 -35.36
CA ALA A 218 10.99 21.89 -36.73
C ALA A 218 11.80 20.60 -36.87
N SER A 219 12.71 20.33 -35.92
CA SER A 219 13.51 19.10 -35.92
C SER A 219 12.66 17.83 -35.73
N ILE A 220 11.64 17.88 -34.87
CA ILE A 220 10.73 16.76 -34.62
C ILE A 220 9.88 16.51 -35.86
N THR A 221 9.36 17.57 -36.48
CA THR A 221 8.58 17.49 -37.71
C THR A 221 9.42 16.89 -38.84
N SER A 222 10.68 17.32 -38.97
CA SER A 222 11.62 16.75 -39.94
C SER A 222 11.89 15.27 -39.70
N ASP A 223 12.05 14.85 -38.44
CA ASP A 223 12.24 13.43 -38.11
C ASP A 223 11.00 12.59 -38.44
N ILE A 224 9.80 13.09 -38.15
CA ILE A 224 8.55 12.41 -38.51
C ILE A 224 8.38 12.29 -40.03
N TYR A 225 8.72 13.33 -40.80
CA TYR A 225 8.70 13.24 -42.26
C TYR A 225 9.70 12.21 -42.79
N LYS A 226 10.90 12.18 -42.22
CA LYS A 226 11.89 11.14 -42.53
C LYS A 226 11.36 9.75 -42.17
N PHE A 227 10.69 9.60 -41.02
CA PHE A 227 10.11 8.35 -40.57
C PHE A 227 9.03 7.86 -41.53
N ILE A 228 8.10 8.71 -41.93
CA ILE A 228 7.05 8.37 -42.91
C ILE A 228 7.69 7.91 -44.23
N ARG A 229 8.71 8.62 -44.73
CA ARG A 229 9.40 8.22 -45.96
C ARG A 229 10.10 6.86 -45.81
N LEU A 230 10.83 6.63 -44.72
CA LEU A 230 11.48 5.34 -44.45
C LEU A 230 10.47 4.20 -44.33
N TRP A 231 9.30 4.47 -43.76
CA TRP A 231 8.22 3.51 -43.68
C TRP A 231 7.62 3.19 -45.06
N ASP A 232 7.41 4.19 -45.91
CA ASP A 232 6.97 3.99 -47.30
C ASP A 232 8.00 3.20 -48.11
N GLU A 233 9.29 3.50 -47.94
CA GLU A 233 10.40 2.74 -48.52
C GLU A 233 10.34 1.27 -48.06
N LEU A 234 10.25 1.03 -46.75
CA LEU A 234 10.16 -0.32 -46.17
C LEU A 234 8.97 -1.11 -46.75
N LYS A 235 7.77 -0.51 -46.78
CA LYS A 235 6.57 -1.14 -47.37
C LYS A 235 6.77 -1.51 -48.82
N SER A 236 7.47 -0.67 -49.59
CA SER A 236 7.69 -0.90 -51.03
C SER A 236 8.75 -1.96 -51.32
N THR A 237 9.74 -2.13 -50.43
CA THR A 237 10.86 -3.07 -50.62
C THR A 237 10.67 -4.40 -49.90
N SER A 238 9.85 -4.41 -48.84
CA SER A 238 9.63 -5.59 -48.00
C SER A 238 8.86 -6.66 -48.75
N ARG A 239 9.32 -7.91 -48.62
CA ARG A 239 8.58 -9.08 -49.14
C ARG A 239 7.51 -9.55 -48.16
N ASP A 240 7.74 -9.34 -46.86
CA ASP A 240 6.83 -9.68 -45.78
C ASP A 240 7.07 -8.71 -44.62
N ILE A 241 6.25 -7.66 -44.59
CA ILE A 241 6.36 -6.60 -43.59
C ILE A 241 6.10 -7.12 -42.17
N ILE A 242 5.30 -8.17 -42.02
CA ILE A 242 4.97 -8.74 -40.71
C ILE A 242 6.19 -9.44 -40.13
N LEU A 243 6.93 -10.18 -40.96
CA LEU A 243 8.18 -10.82 -40.53
C LEU A 243 9.24 -9.78 -40.15
N GLU A 244 9.39 -8.72 -40.94
CA GLU A 244 10.35 -7.64 -40.63
C GLU A 244 9.96 -6.90 -39.34
N LEU A 245 8.67 -6.65 -39.11
CA LEU A 245 8.18 -6.06 -37.86
C LEU A 245 8.31 -6.97 -36.64
N ARG A 246 8.57 -8.27 -36.80
CA ARG A 246 8.92 -9.15 -35.66
C ARG A 246 10.38 -8.99 -35.23
N ASP A 247 11.21 -8.37 -36.06
CA ASP A 247 12.64 -8.20 -35.86
C ASP A 247 13.07 -6.73 -36.01
N ILE A 248 12.29 -5.83 -35.40
CA ILE A 248 12.45 -4.36 -35.50
C ILE A 248 13.85 -3.90 -35.07
N ASP A 249 14.49 -4.60 -34.15
CA ASP A 249 15.83 -4.26 -33.68
C ASP A 249 16.86 -4.28 -34.82
N ASN A 250 16.68 -5.16 -35.81
CA ASN A 250 17.53 -5.28 -37.00
C ASN A 250 17.24 -4.22 -38.08
N LEU A 251 16.19 -3.41 -37.94
CA LEU A 251 15.87 -2.32 -38.89
C LEU A 251 16.72 -1.06 -38.62
N SER A 252 18.02 -1.13 -38.95
CA SER A 252 19.03 -0.09 -38.66
C SER A 252 18.73 1.31 -39.20
N GLN A 253 17.85 1.45 -40.20
CA GLN A 253 17.48 2.72 -40.81
C GLN A 253 16.60 3.60 -39.91
N PHE A 254 15.90 3.01 -38.94
CA PHE A 254 15.02 3.73 -38.01
C PHE A 254 15.77 4.12 -36.73
N SER A 255 15.49 5.33 -36.22
CA SER A 255 16.01 5.79 -34.93
C SER A 255 15.38 5.02 -33.75
N LYS A 256 15.93 5.16 -32.54
CA LYS A 256 15.38 4.52 -31.34
C LYS A 256 13.90 4.88 -31.11
N ALA A 257 13.54 6.15 -31.28
CA ALA A 257 12.15 6.62 -31.20
C ALA A 257 11.24 5.95 -32.23
N GLN A 258 11.70 5.86 -33.47
CA GLN A 258 10.94 5.29 -34.58
C GLN A 258 10.74 3.78 -34.39
N LYS A 259 11.78 3.06 -33.97
CA LYS A 259 11.69 1.64 -33.58
C LYS A 259 10.72 1.42 -32.43
N ALA A 260 10.73 2.28 -31.42
CA ALA A 260 9.80 2.19 -30.29
C ALA A 260 8.33 2.37 -30.74
N VAL A 261 8.07 3.31 -31.66
CA VAL A 261 6.74 3.47 -32.29
C VAL A 261 6.33 2.20 -33.06
N LEU A 262 7.22 1.69 -33.92
CA LEU A 262 6.94 0.47 -34.69
C LEU A 262 6.68 -0.73 -33.78
N ASN A 263 7.41 -0.86 -32.67
CA ASN A 263 7.22 -1.94 -31.69
C ASN A 263 5.82 -1.93 -31.07
N VAL A 264 5.24 -0.76 -30.83
CA VAL A 264 3.86 -0.64 -30.32
C VAL A 264 2.84 -0.99 -31.41
N LEU A 265 3.06 -0.50 -32.63
CA LEU A 265 2.11 -0.64 -33.73
C LEU A 265 2.23 -1.97 -34.50
N ALA A 266 3.29 -2.76 -34.26
CA ALA A 266 3.55 -4.03 -34.94
C ALA A 266 2.46 -5.09 -34.72
N ALA A 267 1.68 -4.98 -33.65
CA ALA A 267 0.53 -5.86 -33.41
C ALA A 267 -0.61 -5.63 -34.41
N GLU A 268 -0.70 -4.43 -34.98
CA GLU A 268 -1.73 -4.03 -35.94
C GLU A 268 -1.11 -3.26 -37.13
N PRO A 269 -0.31 -3.92 -38.01
CA PRO A 269 0.47 -3.21 -39.02
C PRO A 269 -0.35 -2.33 -39.97
N TRP A 270 -1.62 -2.67 -40.20
CA TRP A 270 -2.53 -1.91 -41.07
C TRP A 270 -2.86 -0.51 -40.55
N CYS A 271 -2.63 -0.21 -39.26
CA CYS A 271 -2.92 1.10 -38.68
C CYS A 271 -1.69 2.02 -38.62
N ILE A 272 -0.50 1.56 -39.04
CA ILE A 272 0.75 2.33 -38.92
C ILE A 272 0.67 3.66 -39.67
N ASP A 273 0.22 3.65 -40.94
CA ASP A 273 0.12 4.87 -41.75
C ASP A 273 -0.75 5.95 -41.09
N ALA A 274 -1.93 5.57 -40.63
CA ALA A 274 -2.86 6.48 -39.96
C ALA A 274 -2.28 7.05 -38.66
N ASN A 275 -1.56 6.23 -37.89
CA ASN A 275 -0.94 6.66 -36.63
C ASN A 275 0.27 7.58 -36.84
N LEU A 276 1.06 7.37 -37.90
CA LEU A 276 2.16 8.29 -38.24
C LEU A 276 1.64 9.67 -38.66
N ILE A 277 0.54 9.73 -39.44
CA ILE A 277 -0.15 10.98 -39.76
C ILE A 277 -0.68 11.64 -38.48
N LEU A 278 -1.29 10.87 -37.59
CA LEU A 278 -1.80 11.38 -36.31
C LEU A 278 -0.68 11.99 -35.44
N LEU A 279 0.51 11.37 -35.41
CA LEU A 279 1.68 11.91 -34.70
C LEU A 279 2.15 13.24 -35.31
N LYS A 280 2.24 13.31 -36.65
CA LYS A 280 2.59 14.53 -37.37
C LYS A 280 1.61 15.67 -37.07
N ASP A 281 0.31 15.39 -37.16
CA ASP A 281 -0.75 16.36 -36.93
C ASP A 281 -0.76 16.84 -35.48
N PHE A 282 -0.47 15.94 -34.53
CA PHE A 282 -0.33 16.30 -33.13
C PHE A 282 0.79 17.32 -32.93
N VAL A 283 2.00 17.06 -33.44
CA VAL A 283 3.15 17.98 -33.30
C VAL A 283 2.85 19.35 -33.92
N SER A 284 2.24 19.35 -35.11
CA SER A 284 1.86 20.59 -35.80
C SER A 284 0.88 21.43 -34.97
N LYS A 285 -0.08 20.80 -34.28
CA LYS A 285 -1.04 21.49 -33.40
C LYS A 285 -0.41 22.04 -32.11
N GLN A 286 0.73 21.50 -31.68
CA GLN A 286 1.41 21.92 -30.46
C GLN A 286 2.49 22.98 -30.69
N GLU A 287 2.70 23.44 -31.93
CA GLU A 287 3.79 24.34 -32.32
C GLU A 287 3.92 25.59 -31.44
N ILE A 288 2.78 26.16 -31.02
CA ILE A 288 2.70 27.39 -30.22
C ILE A 288 2.42 27.14 -28.73
N SER A 289 2.37 25.88 -28.27
CA SER A 289 1.99 25.53 -26.90
C SER A 289 3.19 25.68 -25.94
N PRO A 290 3.19 26.62 -24.99
CA PRO A 290 4.33 26.81 -24.08
C PRO A 290 4.60 25.56 -23.24
N ALA A 291 3.54 24.92 -22.74
CA ALA A 291 3.64 23.69 -21.96
C ALA A 291 4.22 22.50 -22.74
N PHE A 292 4.05 22.48 -24.06
CA PHE A 292 4.72 21.52 -24.93
C PHE A 292 6.20 21.84 -25.02
N LEU A 293 6.54 23.06 -25.46
CA LEU A 293 7.91 23.52 -25.67
C LEU A 293 8.78 23.40 -24.42
N ASP A 294 8.27 23.79 -23.25
CA ASP A 294 8.99 23.77 -21.96
C ASP A 294 9.29 22.37 -21.41
N SER A 295 8.71 21.33 -22.04
CA SER A 295 8.84 19.93 -21.62
C SER A 295 9.62 19.05 -22.61
N LEU A 296 9.83 19.50 -23.84
CA LEU A 296 10.44 18.71 -24.91
C LEU A 296 11.87 18.25 -24.57
N ASP A 297 12.65 19.08 -23.91
CA ASP A 297 14.04 18.77 -23.56
C ASP A 297 14.15 17.82 -22.35
N LYS A 298 13.06 17.64 -21.58
CA LYS A 298 13.02 16.82 -20.36
C LYS A 298 12.52 15.41 -20.64
N LEU A 299 11.55 15.25 -21.53
CA LEU A 299 10.91 13.96 -21.80
C LEU A 299 11.90 12.84 -22.14
N PRO A 300 12.89 13.03 -23.03
CA PRO A 300 13.82 11.96 -23.39
C PRO A 300 14.89 11.68 -22.31
N LYS A 301 15.05 12.58 -21.34
CA LYS A 301 16.04 12.44 -20.27
C LYS A 301 15.58 11.50 -19.16
N LEU A 302 14.28 11.20 -19.09
CA LEU A 302 13.66 10.41 -18.03
C LEU A 302 12.87 9.23 -18.59
N PRO A 303 12.81 8.10 -17.88
CA PRO A 303 12.17 6.89 -18.38
C PRO A 303 10.64 7.00 -18.38
N LEU A 304 10.00 6.24 -19.28
CA LEU A 304 8.54 6.25 -19.43
C LEU A 304 7.79 5.77 -18.17
N TRP A 305 8.41 4.90 -17.35
CA TRP A 305 7.81 4.48 -16.08
C TRP A 305 7.60 5.68 -15.15
N TYR A 306 8.53 6.64 -15.11
CA TYR A 306 8.41 7.84 -14.28
C TYR A 306 7.29 8.76 -14.78
N TRP A 307 7.19 8.93 -16.10
CA TRP A 307 6.13 9.73 -16.71
C TRP A 307 4.74 9.10 -16.57
N SER A 308 4.68 7.79 -16.32
CA SER A 308 3.45 7.04 -16.05
C SER A 308 2.97 7.13 -14.60
N LEU A 309 3.79 7.65 -13.68
CA LEU A 309 3.38 7.91 -12.30
C LEU A 309 2.34 9.03 -12.22
N SER A 310 1.48 8.97 -11.19
CA SER A 310 0.55 10.06 -10.89
C SER A 310 1.30 11.32 -10.40
N THR A 311 0.68 12.50 -10.49
CA THR A 311 1.29 13.74 -9.94
C THR A 311 1.65 13.57 -8.46
N VAL A 312 0.79 12.87 -7.71
CA VAL A 312 0.95 12.62 -6.28
C VAL A 312 2.19 11.75 -6.06
N GLN A 313 2.30 10.62 -6.78
CA GLN A 313 3.45 9.72 -6.69
C GLN A 313 4.76 10.39 -7.11
N GLN A 314 4.75 11.22 -8.17
CA GLN A 314 5.92 12.01 -8.57
C GLN A 314 6.33 13.02 -7.48
N SER A 315 5.38 13.49 -6.65
CA SER A 315 5.66 14.42 -5.55
C SER A 315 6.20 13.68 -4.33
N PHE A 316 5.66 12.51 -4.03
CA PHE A 316 6.17 11.63 -2.99
C PHE A 316 7.58 11.13 -3.30
N LEU A 317 7.84 10.68 -4.53
CA LEU A 317 9.18 10.27 -4.97
C LEU A 317 10.16 11.44 -4.90
N ALA A 318 9.74 12.63 -5.36
CA ALA A 318 10.58 13.82 -5.27
C ALA A 318 10.95 14.16 -3.83
N HIS A 319 9.98 14.13 -2.91
CA HIS A 319 10.24 14.40 -1.50
C HIS A 319 11.18 13.35 -0.88
N ALA A 320 10.96 12.06 -1.15
CA ALA A 320 11.83 10.99 -0.66
C ALA A 320 13.28 11.14 -1.16
N LEU A 321 13.47 11.52 -2.43
CA LEU A 321 14.79 11.70 -3.06
C LEU A 321 15.47 13.06 -2.77
N ARG A 322 14.81 13.98 -2.05
CA ARG A 322 15.37 15.30 -1.73
C ARG A 322 16.33 15.28 -0.55
N CYS A 323 16.34 14.21 0.25
CA CYS A 323 17.28 14.11 1.36
C CYS A 323 18.72 14.00 0.85
N ASP A 324 19.67 14.29 1.74
CA ASP A 324 21.11 14.19 1.43
C ASP A 324 21.61 12.74 1.38
N ALA A 325 20.73 11.76 1.64
CA ALA A 325 21.08 10.35 1.57
C ALA A 325 21.33 9.90 0.11
N PRO A 326 22.20 8.89 -0.09
CA PRO A 326 22.31 8.19 -1.37
C PRO A 326 20.95 7.64 -1.82
N VAL A 327 20.73 7.62 -3.13
CA VAL A 327 19.46 7.17 -3.72
C VAL A 327 19.16 5.71 -3.32
N GLU A 328 20.18 4.87 -3.34
CA GLU A 328 20.16 3.45 -2.97
C GLU A 328 19.64 3.23 -1.54
N GLU A 329 19.91 4.19 -0.66
CA GLU A 329 19.49 4.19 0.74
C GLU A 329 18.00 4.50 0.85
N VAL A 330 17.54 5.50 0.08
CA VAL A 330 16.13 5.89 -0.01
C VAL A 330 15.26 4.79 -0.59
N VAL A 331 15.74 4.05 -1.59
CA VAL A 331 15.00 2.96 -2.24
C VAL A 331 15.47 1.57 -1.79
N SER A 332 16.07 1.47 -0.60
CA SER A 332 16.58 0.22 0.00
C SER A 332 15.51 -0.84 0.27
N PHE A 333 14.23 -0.44 0.32
CA PHE A 333 13.09 -1.32 0.51
C PHE A 333 11.86 -0.77 -0.21
N LEU A 334 11.03 -1.65 -0.75
CA LEU A 334 9.70 -1.31 -1.26
C LEU A 334 8.64 -2.19 -0.57
N SER A 335 7.63 -1.55 0.02
CA SER A 335 6.45 -2.24 0.58
C SER A 335 5.77 -3.08 -0.49
N SER A 336 5.19 -4.22 -0.12
CA SER A 336 4.44 -5.13 -1.02
C SER A 336 3.35 -4.42 -1.84
N ARG A 337 2.84 -3.28 -1.35
CA ARG A 337 1.85 -2.44 -2.05
C ARG A 337 2.48 -1.49 -3.08
N HIS A 338 3.76 -1.16 -2.91
CA HIS A 338 4.50 -0.20 -3.72
C HIS A 338 5.00 -0.86 -4.99
N ARG A 339 4.11 -1.00 -5.98
CA ARG A 339 4.39 -1.71 -7.24
C ARG A 339 4.51 -0.77 -8.44
N THR A 340 4.62 0.53 -8.21
CA THR A 340 4.73 1.57 -9.24
C THR A 340 6.16 1.93 -9.63
N LEU A 341 7.17 1.42 -8.92
CA LEU A 341 8.59 1.48 -9.32
C LEU A 341 9.06 0.14 -9.90
N PRO A 342 9.99 0.11 -10.88
CA PRO A 342 10.44 -1.11 -11.54
C PRO A 342 11.52 -1.85 -10.72
N ALA A 343 11.20 -2.18 -9.46
CA ALA A 343 12.03 -2.96 -8.56
C ALA A 343 11.19 -3.95 -7.72
N PRO A 344 11.74 -5.11 -7.29
CA PRO A 344 10.99 -6.09 -6.52
C PRO A 344 10.55 -5.52 -5.17
N ALA A 345 9.25 -5.54 -4.92
CA ALA A 345 8.72 -5.20 -3.60
C ALA A 345 8.76 -6.40 -2.64
N ASN A 346 8.85 -6.13 -1.34
CA ASN A 346 8.91 -7.14 -0.28
C ASN A 346 10.01 -8.20 -0.52
N PHE A 347 11.16 -7.77 -1.05
CA PHE A 347 12.24 -8.65 -1.46
C PHE A 347 13.10 -9.07 -0.26
N ALA A 348 13.20 -10.37 -0.03
CA ALA A 348 13.94 -10.94 1.08
C ALA A 348 14.48 -12.34 0.76
N ALA A 349 15.43 -12.81 1.56
CA ALA A 349 15.87 -14.20 1.61
C ALA A 349 15.55 -14.81 2.97
N HIS A 350 14.80 -15.90 2.95
CA HIS A 350 14.43 -16.64 4.14
C HIS A 350 15.37 -17.84 4.37
N ARG A 351 15.79 -18.05 5.62
CA ARG A 351 16.71 -19.10 6.08
C ARG A 351 16.21 -19.71 7.39
N LEU A 352 16.62 -20.94 7.65
CA LEU A 352 16.28 -21.67 8.86
C LEU A 352 17.55 -22.29 9.46
N PHE A 353 17.86 -21.90 10.71
CA PHE A 353 19.00 -22.43 11.44
C PHE A 353 18.55 -23.24 12.65
N LYS A 354 19.31 -24.29 12.97
CA LYS A 354 19.24 -25.04 14.21
C LYS A 354 20.49 -24.73 15.04
N ILE A 355 20.29 -24.32 16.29
CA ILE A 355 21.33 -24.05 17.27
C ILE A 355 21.24 -25.14 18.34
N MET A 356 22.35 -25.82 18.61
CA MET A 356 22.40 -27.04 19.45
C MET A 356 23.09 -26.73 20.78
N PRO A 357 22.35 -26.55 21.90
CA PRO A 357 22.90 -26.14 23.18
C PRO A 357 23.86 -27.15 23.81
N ASN A 358 23.73 -28.43 23.46
CA ASN A 358 24.56 -29.50 24.00
C ASN A 358 25.92 -29.65 23.30
N GLU A 359 26.18 -28.85 22.26
CA GLU A 359 27.41 -28.91 21.46
C GLU A 359 28.10 -27.54 21.50
N VAL A 360 28.95 -27.34 22.51
CA VAL A 360 29.75 -26.12 22.68
C VAL A 360 31.06 -26.24 21.89
N GLN A 361 31.34 -25.23 21.07
CA GLN A 361 32.56 -25.11 20.25
C GLN A 361 33.74 -24.55 21.06
N GLU A 362 34.94 -24.59 20.49
CA GLU A 362 36.17 -24.08 21.14
C GLU A 362 36.13 -22.57 21.47
N ASP A 363 35.38 -21.78 20.69
CA ASP A 363 35.15 -20.35 20.96
C ASP A 363 34.02 -20.09 21.98
N GLU A 364 33.58 -21.17 22.65
CA GLU A 364 32.44 -21.25 23.55
C GLU A 364 31.12 -20.67 22.99
N SER A 365 30.98 -20.68 21.65
CA SER A 365 29.70 -20.58 20.96
C SER A 365 29.05 -21.97 20.82
N LEU A 366 27.74 -22.00 20.56
CA LEU A 366 27.00 -23.23 20.31
C LEU A 366 27.16 -23.66 18.85
N ALA A 367 27.09 -24.95 18.58
CA ALA A 367 27.07 -25.47 17.22
C ALA A 367 25.80 -25.01 16.49
N VAL A 368 25.98 -24.55 15.25
CA VAL A 368 24.90 -24.07 14.38
C VAL A 368 24.88 -24.86 13.08
N LYS A 369 23.71 -25.37 12.72
CA LYS A 369 23.43 -26.01 11.44
C LYS A 369 22.45 -25.16 10.65
N GLU A 370 22.86 -24.65 9.49
CA GLU A 370 21.91 -24.17 8.49
C GLU A 370 21.20 -25.39 7.88
N LEU A 371 19.88 -25.47 8.05
CA LEU A 371 19.15 -26.68 7.66
C LEU A 371 19.09 -26.83 6.13
N TYR A 372 18.85 -25.73 5.41
CA TYR A 372 18.88 -25.65 3.95
C TYR A 372 19.29 -24.23 3.51
N GLY A 373 19.63 -24.08 2.22
CA GLY A 373 20.03 -22.80 1.63
C GLY A 373 18.92 -21.73 1.58
N LYS A 374 19.30 -20.54 1.11
CA LYS A 374 18.41 -19.37 0.99
C LYS A 374 17.21 -19.66 0.09
N ARG A 375 16.01 -19.32 0.57
CA ARG A 375 14.77 -19.25 -0.21
C ARG A 375 14.40 -17.80 -0.45
N PHE A 376 14.44 -17.36 -1.70
CA PHE A 376 14.16 -15.98 -2.06
C PHE A 376 12.66 -15.75 -2.22
N ARG A 377 12.19 -14.59 -1.75
CA ARG A 377 10.79 -14.18 -1.85
C ARG A 377 10.67 -12.74 -2.29
N SER A 378 9.63 -12.43 -3.05
CA SER A 378 9.19 -11.06 -3.29
C SER A 378 7.69 -11.02 -3.58
N ALA A 379 7.11 -9.84 -3.67
CA ALA A 379 5.84 -9.67 -4.38
C ALA A 379 6.04 -9.97 -5.86
N HIS A 380 5.06 -10.64 -6.49
CA HIS A 380 5.11 -11.17 -7.86
C HIS A 380 5.91 -10.33 -8.86
N ILE A 381 6.71 -10.89 -9.77
CA ILE A 381 7.62 -10.08 -10.63
C ILE A 381 6.89 -9.06 -11.54
N GLY A 382 5.68 -9.39 -12.03
CA GLY A 382 4.80 -8.42 -12.70
C GLY A 382 4.11 -7.47 -11.71
N SER A 383 3.82 -6.24 -12.12
CA SER A 383 3.11 -5.26 -11.29
C SER A 383 1.61 -5.19 -11.61
N ARG A 384 0.76 -5.30 -10.58
CA ARG A 384 -0.69 -5.08 -10.71
C ARG A 384 -1.05 -3.61 -10.95
N ASP A 385 -0.21 -2.69 -10.50
CA ASP A 385 -0.48 -1.25 -10.54
C ASP A 385 -0.16 -0.66 -11.92
N THR A 386 0.62 -1.37 -12.75
CA THR A 386 1.02 -0.94 -14.09
C THR A 386 0.22 -1.64 -15.20
N LEU A 387 -0.81 -2.42 -14.88
CA LEU A 387 -1.57 -3.19 -15.90
C LEU A 387 -2.22 -2.29 -16.97
N LYS A 388 -2.57 -1.05 -16.61
CA LYS A 388 -3.11 -0.02 -17.50
C LYS A 388 -2.04 0.86 -18.16
N SER A 389 -0.77 0.67 -17.79
CA SER A 389 0.37 1.40 -18.37
C SER A 389 0.77 0.82 -19.74
N PRO A 390 1.58 1.57 -20.52
CA PRO A 390 2.22 1.06 -21.74
C PRO A 390 2.87 -0.31 -21.56
N LEU A 391 2.89 -1.12 -22.64
CA LEU A 391 3.50 -2.45 -22.64
C LEU A 391 4.99 -2.40 -22.29
N SER A 392 5.71 -1.40 -22.77
CA SER A 392 7.11 -1.15 -22.42
C SER A 392 7.32 -0.96 -20.93
N VAL A 393 6.44 -0.23 -20.23
CA VAL A 393 6.47 -0.05 -18.78
C VAL A 393 6.18 -1.36 -18.08
N LYS A 394 5.14 -2.10 -18.50
CA LYS A 394 4.83 -3.43 -17.95
C LYS A 394 6.01 -4.39 -18.07
N ARG A 395 6.68 -4.41 -19.23
CA ARG A 395 7.88 -5.20 -19.50
C ARG A 395 9.07 -4.73 -18.65
N ARG A 396 9.37 -3.43 -18.62
CA ARG A 396 10.44 -2.84 -17.79
C ARG A 396 10.31 -3.28 -16.32
N HIS A 397 9.12 -3.21 -15.75
CA HIS A 397 8.88 -3.70 -14.38
C HIS A 397 9.17 -5.20 -14.27
N CYS A 398 8.59 -6.03 -15.13
CA CYS A 398 8.69 -7.48 -15.00
C CYS A 398 10.13 -7.98 -15.25
N ASP A 399 10.79 -7.46 -16.29
CA ASP A 399 12.15 -7.83 -16.69
C ASP A 399 13.17 -7.39 -15.64
N SER A 400 13.06 -6.15 -15.12
CA SER A 400 13.89 -5.64 -14.01
C SER A 400 13.75 -6.49 -12.76
N ASN A 401 12.50 -6.75 -12.37
CA ASN A 401 12.21 -7.51 -11.17
C ASN A 401 12.72 -8.94 -11.29
N PHE A 402 12.49 -9.58 -12.44
CA PHE A 402 12.99 -10.92 -12.73
C PHE A 402 14.53 -10.98 -12.67
N SER A 403 15.21 -10.01 -13.28
CA SER A 403 16.68 -9.94 -13.23
C SER A 403 17.18 -9.84 -11.79
N MET A 404 16.54 -9.00 -10.96
CA MET A 404 16.93 -8.80 -9.57
C MET A 404 16.67 -10.03 -8.69
N VAL A 405 15.53 -10.71 -8.83
CA VAL A 405 15.23 -11.91 -8.01
C VAL A 405 16.05 -13.14 -8.42
N MET A 406 16.64 -13.12 -9.62
CA MET A 406 17.51 -14.17 -10.15
C MET A 406 19.00 -13.78 -10.11
N LYS A 407 19.37 -12.67 -9.45
CA LYS A 407 20.76 -12.15 -9.46
C LYS A 407 21.76 -13.11 -8.80
N ASP A 408 21.32 -13.81 -7.75
CA ASP A 408 22.16 -14.71 -6.95
C ASP A 408 22.21 -16.14 -7.50
N ALA A 409 21.45 -16.44 -8.57
CA ALA A 409 21.47 -17.73 -9.24
C ALA A 409 22.77 -17.92 -10.04
N LYS A 410 23.49 -19.01 -9.77
CA LYS A 410 24.76 -19.35 -10.42
C LYS A 410 24.54 -19.86 -11.86
N PRO A 411 25.53 -19.72 -12.75
CA PRO A 411 25.46 -20.31 -14.10
C PRO A 411 25.18 -21.81 -14.04
N ASN A 412 24.28 -22.30 -14.89
CA ASN A 412 23.85 -23.71 -14.99
C ASN A 412 23.19 -24.31 -13.73
N GLN A 413 22.94 -23.51 -12.70
CA GLN A 413 22.19 -23.94 -11.51
C GLN A 413 20.71 -24.02 -11.86
N LEU A 414 20.05 -25.10 -11.44
CA LEU A 414 18.60 -25.23 -11.58
C LEU A 414 17.91 -24.13 -10.77
N CYS A 415 16.97 -23.41 -11.40
CA CYS A 415 16.28 -22.29 -10.81
C CYS A 415 14.78 -22.57 -10.75
N LEU A 416 14.16 -22.37 -9.59
CA LEU A 416 12.71 -22.41 -9.45
C LEU A 416 12.14 -21.00 -9.42
N LEU A 417 11.17 -20.73 -10.29
CA LEU A 417 10.27 -19.59 -10.19
C LEU A 417 8.87 -20.13 -9.87
N GLN A 418 8.55 -20.18 -8.58
CA GLN A 418 7.23 -20.64 -8.11
C GLN A 418 6.29 -19.46 -7.86
N THR A 419 5.13 -19.45 -8.50
CA THR A 419 4.06 -18.49 -8.23
C THR A 419 2.90 -19.15 -7.51
N LEU A 420 2.37 -18.49 -6.48
CA LEU A 420 1.19 -18.92 -5.75
C LEU A 420 0.07 -17.94 -6.08
N ILE A 421 -0.38 -17.95 -7.33
CA ILE A 421 -1.43 -17.07 -7.86
C ILE A 421 -2.53 -17.89 -8.55
N SER A 422 -3.69 -17.28 -8.72
CA SER A 422 -4.90 -17.97 -9.17
C SER A 422 -5.42 -17.32 -10.45
N PRO A 423 -4.81 -17.65 -11.61
CA PRO A 423 -5.20 -17.08 -12.90
C PRO A 423 -6.61 -17.55 -13.27
N LEU A 424 -7.58 -16.64 -13.21
CA LEU A 424 -8.97 -16.89 -13.59
C LEU A 424 -9.31 -16.11 -14.86
N TYR A 425 -9.93 -16.77 -15.83
CA TYR A 425 -10.53 -16.10 -16.97
C TYR A 425 -11.81 -15.38 -16.54
N VAL A 426 -12.12 -14.27 -17.23
CA VAL A 426 -13.32 -13.47 -16.94
C VAL A 426 -14.60 -14.29 -17.11
N THR A 427 -14.61 -15.23 -18.07
CA THR A 427 -15.72 -16.15 -18.35
C THR A 427 -16.01 -17.10 -17.20
N ASP A 428 -14.98 -17.46 -16.43
CA ASP A 428 -15.05 -18.45 -15.35
C ASP A 428 -15.17 -17.78 -13.97
N TYR A 429 -15.24 -16.45 -13.94
CA TYR A 429 -15.45 -15.66 -12.74
C TYR A 429 -16.94 -15.63 -12.37
N ILE A 430 -17.34 -16.41 -11.35
CA ILE A 430 -18.74 -16.54 -10.89
C ILE A 430 -18.94 -15.88 -9.51
N PRO A 431 -19.20 -14.56 -9.40
CA PRO A 431 -19.19 -13.82 -8.12
C PRO A 431 -20.01 -14.43 -6.96
N SER A 432 -21.09 -15.15 -7.28
CA SER A 432 -21.96 -15.82 -6.30
C SER A 432 -21.31 -17.02 -5.61
N ILE A 433 -20.40 -17.75 -6.28
CA ILE A 433 -19.65 -18.87 -5.71
C ILE A 433 -18.41 -18.35 -4.95
N LEU A 434 -17.87 -17.20 -5.37
CA LEU A 434 -16.58 -16.66 -4.90
C LEU A 434 -16.70 -15.73 -3.68
N ARG A 435 -17.76 -15.89 -2.88
CA ARG A 435 -18.13 -15.00 -1.74
C ARG A 435 -18.04 -13.51 -2.12
N HIS A 436 -18.86 -13.06 -3.07
CA HIS A 436 -19.35 -11.68 -3.29
C HIS A 436 -18.38 -10.47 -3.28
N THR A 437 -17.05 -10.62 -3.23
CA THR A 437 -16.18 -9.47 -2.89
C THR A 437 -14.88 -9.32 -3.69
N LEU A 438 -14.55 -10.23 -4.60
CA LEU A 438 -13.25 -10.21 -5.29
C LEU A 438 -13.40 -9.77 -6.76
N SER A 439 -13.25 -8.48 -7.06
CA SER A 439 -13.08 -8.03 -8.45
C SER A 439 -12.12 -8.93 -9.23
N VAL A 440 -12.33 -9.14 -10.55
CA VAL A 440 -11.44 -9.93 -11.43
C VAL A 440 -9.99 -9.69 -11.02
N THR A 441 -9.33 -10.75 -10.55
CA THR A 441 -8.02 -10.65 -9.93
C THR A 441 -6.98 -10.34 -11.02
N PRO A 442 -5.90 -9.60 -10.70
CA PRO A 442 -4.83 -9.33 -11.66
C PRO A 442 -4.03 -10.59 -12.04
N ASP A 443 -4.27 -11.71 -11.35
CA ASP A 443 -3.49 -12.95 -11.40
C ASP A 443 -3.30 -13.49 -12.82
N LEU A 444 -4.33 -13.46 -13.70
CA LEU A 444 -4.17 -13.96 -15.09
C LEU A 444 -3.16 -13.14 -15.90
N GLU A 445 -3.25 -11.81 -15.82
CA GLU A 445 -2.34 -10.93 -16.55
C GLU A 445 -0.93 -10.97 -15.95
N LEU A 446 -0.82 -11.09 -14.63
CA LEU A 446 0.45 -11.31 -13.94
C LEU A 446 1.11 -12.63 -14.38
N PHE A 447 0.35 -13.72 -14.47
CA PHE A 447 0.83 -15.02 -14.94
C PHE A 447 1.39 -14.94 -16.36
N LYS A 448 0.64 -14.33 -17.29
CA LYS A 448 1.08 -14.13 -18.68
C LYS A 448 2.36 -13.28 -18.77
N LEU A 449 2.43 -12.18 -18.01
CA LEU A 449 3.61 -11.32 -17.97
C LEU A 449 4.84 -12.10 -17.51
N ALA A 450 4.76 -12.82 -16.38
CA ALA A 450 5.87 -13.61 -15.84
C ALA A 450 6.36 -14.68 -16.82
N ARG A 451 5.45 -15.44 -17.44
CA ARG A 451 5.77 -16.44 -18.47
C ARG A 451 6.52 -15.81 -19.65
N SER A 452 5.99 -14.71 -20.18
CA SER A 452 6.60 -14.00 -21.29
C SER A 452 8.02 -13.47 -20.96
N THR A 453 8.24 -13.03 -19.72
CA THR A 453 9.53 -12.52 -19.25
C THR A 453 10.57 -13.62 -19.15
N VAL A 454 10.21 -14.78 -18.62
CA VAL A 454 11.12 -15.94 -18.58
C VAL A 454 11.47 -16.40 -19.99
N GLN A 455 10.50 -16.48 -20.90
CA GLN A 455 10.74 -16.87 -22.29
C GLN A 455 11.72 -15.94 -23.02
N ARG A 456 11.71 -14.63 -22.73
CA ARG A 456 12.67 -13.66 -23.29
C ARG A 456 14.04 -13.70 -22.61
N SER A 457 14.15 -14.32 -21.43
CA SER A 457 15.38 -14.35 -20.66
C SER A 457 16.37 -15.36 -21.20
N LYS A 458 17.66 -15.01 -21.20
CA LYS A 458 18.76 -15.95 -21.49
C LYS A 458 18.85 -17.10 -20.48
N LYS A 459 18.22 -16.97 -19.30
CA LYS A 459 18.16 -18.01 -18.27
C LYS A 459 17.00 -19.00 -18.47
N ALA A 460 16.16 -18.83 -19.49
CA ALA A 460 14.98 -19.69 -19.72
C ALA A 460 15.27 -21.21 -19.63
N PRO A 461 16.37 -21.75 -20.22
CA PRO A 461 16.60 -23.20 -20.23
C PRO A 461 16.81 -23.85 -18.85
N VAL A 462 17.15 -23.05 -17.83
CA VAL A 462 17.45 -23.56 -16.47
C VAL A 462 16.36 -23.20 -15.47
N ILE A 463 15.26 -22.57 -15.91
CA ILE A 463 14.19 -22.10 -15.04
C ILE A 463 12.98 -23.01 -15.14
N LEU A 464 12.64 -23.61 -14.01
CA LEU A 464 11.38 -24.31 -13.79
C LEU A 464 10.33 -23.31 -13.30
N GLN A 465 9.23 -23.17 -14.05
CA GLN A 465 8.16 -22.23 -13.73
C GLN A 465 6.92 -22.97 -13.24
N HIS A 466 6.63 -22.93 -11.94
CA HIS A 466 5.44 -23.60 -11.38
C HIS A 466 4.43 -22.57 -10.90
N ASN A 467 3.15 -22.86 -11.10
CA ASN A 467 2.09 -22.06 -10.49
C ASN A 467 1.10 -22.94 -9.74
N HIS A 468 0.87 -22.62 -8.46
CA HIS A 468 -0.17 -23.26 -7.67
C HIS A 468 -1.30 -22.27 -7.33
N PRO A 469 -2.55 -22.61 -7.68
CA PRO A 469 -3.73 -21.81 -7.39
C PRO A 469 -4.18 -22.05 -5.93
N PHE A 470 -3.63 -21.24 -5.03
CA PHE A 470 -3.91 -21.29 -3.60
C PHE A 470 -5.09 -20.41 -3.20
N ASN A 471 -6.31 -20.65 -3.66
CA ASN A 471 -7.53 -20.03 -3.12
C ASN A 471 -8.75 -20.82 -3.63
N TYR A 472 -9.95 -20.24 -3.55
CA TYR A 472 -11.16 -20.85 -4.12
C TYR A 472 -11.00 -21.23 -5.61
N ALA A 473 -10.10 -20.60 -6.36
CA ALA A 473 -9.90 -20.93 -7.77
C ALA A 473 -9.51 -22.39 -7.94
N ARG A 474 -8.90 -23.02 -6.94
CA ARG A 474 -8.58 -24.46 -6.94
C ARG A 474 -9.79 -25.36 -7.16
N TYR A 475 -10.99 -24.91 -6.81
CA TYR A 475 -12.22 -25.66 -7.09
C TYR A 475 -12.48 -25.81 -8.60
N LEU A 476 -11.88 -24.95 -9.42
CA LEU A 476 -12.02 -24.92 -10.89
C LEU A 476 -10.70 -25.22 -11.60
N TYR A 477 -9.59 -24.67 -11.09
CA TYR A 477 -8.25 -24.76 -11.63
C TYR A 477 -7.34 -25.15 -10.48
N TYR A 478 -7.16 -26.44 -10.21
CA TYR A 478 -6.11 -26.96 -9.30
C TYR A 478 -4.91 -27.45 -10.13
N THR A 479 -3.79 -27.77 -9.48
CA THR A 479 -2.62 -28.33 -10.18
C THR A 479 -2.96 -29.76 -10.61
N ALA A 480 -3.32 -29.97 -11.87
CA ALA A 480 -3.75 -31.28 -12.37
C ALA A 480 -2.61 -32.30 -12.39
N SER A 481 -2.93 -33.60 -12.40
CA SER A 481 -1.91 -34.66 -12.41
C SER A 481 -1.05 -34.66 -13.69
N ASP A 482 -1.58 -34.10 -14.78
CA ASP A 482 -0.95 -33.93 -16.08
C ASP A 482 -0.43 -32.49 -16.31
N ASP A 483 -0.26 -31.70 -15.25
CA ASP A 483 0.30 -30.35 -15.34
C ASP A 483 1.69 -30.36 -16.00
N ALA A 484 1.81 -29.61 -17.10
CA ALA A 484 3.00 -29.67 -17.96
C ALA A 484 4.27 -29.18 -17.26
N ASP A 485 4.17 -28.21 -16.37
CA ASP A 485 5.31 -27.70 -15.60
C ASP A 485 5.79 -28.74 -14.60
N SER A 486 4.85 -29.35 -13.86
CA SER A 486 5.12 -30.43 -12.90
C SER A 486 5.79 -31.64 -13.56
N LEU A 487 5.30 -32.06 -14.73
CA LEU A 487 5.89 -33.15 -15.51
C LEU A 487 7.30 -32.80 -16.03
N THR A 488 7.51 -31.54 -16.44
CA THR A 488 8.83 -31.05 -16.88
C THR A 488 9.83 -31.02 -15.73
N MET A 489 9.40 -30.64 -14.53
CA MET A 489 10.24 -30.73 -13.34
C MET A 489 10.59 -32.17 -13.00
N LEU A 490 9.60 -33.07 -12.95
CA LEU A 490 9.83 -34.48 -12.67
C LEU A 490 10.83 -35.10 -13.65
N SER A 491 10.70 -34.83 -14.95
CA SER A 491 11.65 -35.35 -15.95
C SER A 491 13.05 -34.76 -15.75
N THR A 492 13.17 -33.43 -15.61
CA THR A 492 14.45 -32.73 -15.43
C THR A 492 15.18 -33.18 -14.17
N VAL A 493 14.45 -33.40 -13.08
CA VAL A 493 15.02 -33.72 -11.77
C VAL A 493 15.36 -35.20 -11.63
N ARG A 494 14.61 -36.10 -12.26
CA ARG A 494 14.93 -37.54 -12.29
C ARG A 494 16.29 -37.83 -12.92
N ASP A 495 16.69 -37.07 -13.92
CA ASP A 495 18.02 -37.19 -14.52
C ASP A 495 19.15 -36.89 -13.51
N LEU A 496 18.85 -36.17 -12.43
CA LEU A 496 19.78 -35.82 -11.35
C LEU A 496 19.67 -36.75 -10.13
N GLU A 497 18.68 -37.65 -10.10
CA GLU A 497 18.38 -38.54 -8.97
C GLU A 497 19.54 -39.48 -8.65
N VAL A 498 20.22 -40.01 -9.68
CA VAL A 498 21.37 -40.92 -9.53
C VAL A 498 22.49 -40.30 -8.69
N GLN A 499 22.59 -38.97 -8.67
CA GLN A 499 23.64 -38.24 -7.94
C GLN A 499 23.20 -37.83 -6.53
N THR A 500 21.91 -37.91 -6.19
CA THR A 500 21.34 -37.41 -4.93
C THR A 500 20.30 -38.39 -4.37
N PRO A 501 20.70 -39.44 -3.62
CA PRO A 501 19.78 -40.49 -3.15
C PRO A 501 18.61 -39.99 -2.30
N GLU A 502 18.78 -38.87 -1.57
CA GLU A 502 17.70 -38.25 -0.78
C GLU A 502 16.53 -37.72 -1.63
N LEU A 503 16.74 -37.59 -2.94
CA LEU A 503 15.77 -37.06 -3.89
C LEU A 503 14.67 -38.06 -4.23
N THR A 504 14.97 -39.36 -4.22
CA THR A 504 14.03 -40.43 -4.58
C THR A 504 12.75 -40.35 -3.74
N ASP A 505 12.89 -40.22 -2.41
CA ASP A 505 11.74 -40.15 -1.51
C ASP A 505 10.89 -38.89 -1.74
N LEU A 506 11.53 -37.77 -2.09
CA LEU A 506 10.86 -36.51 -2.38
C LEU A 506 10.11 -36.57 -3.72
N LEU A 507 10.72 -37.13 -4.76
CA LEU A 507 10.10 -37.28 -6.08
C LEU A 507 8.93 -38.26 -6.05
N ASN A 508 9.09 -39.37 -5.33
CA ASN A 508 8.01 -40.33 -5.13
C ASN A 508 6.84 -39.72 -4.36
N GLU A 509 7.13 -38.91 -3.33
CA GLU A 509 6.08 -38.19 -2.61
C GLU A 509 5.41 -37.15 -3.50
N TYR A 510 6.18 -36.33 -4.23
CA TYR A 510 5.63 -35.32 -5.14
C TYR A 510 4.72 -35.94 -6.19
N GLN A 511 5.17 -37.02 -6.85
CA GLN A 511 4.35 -37.74 -7.81
C GLN A 511 3.07 -38.30 -7.16
N ARG A 512 3.17 -38.87 -5.96
CA ARG A 512 1.99 -39.38 -5.24
C ARG A 512 0.99 -38.27 -4.91
N VAL A 513 1.45 -37.09 -4.46
CA VAL A 513 0.58 -35.95 -4.19
C VAL A 513 -0.04 -35.43 -5.49
N LEU A 514 0.74 -35.35 -6.56
CA LEU A 514 0.29 -34.90 -7.87
C LEU A 514 -0.80 -35.81 -8.44
N GLU A 515 -0.64 -37.13 -8.31
CA GLU A 515 -1.58 -38.17 -8.76
C GLU A 515 -2.73 -38.43 -7.77
N SER A 516 -2.78 -37.73 -6.64
CA SER A 516 -3.85 -37.92 -5.66
C SER A 516 -5.24 -37.56 -6.23
N PRO A 517 -6.31 -38.22 -5.78
CA PRO A 517 -7.64 -38.08 -6.39
C PRO A 517 -8.13 -36.63 -6.41
N ILE A 518 -8.91 -36.26 -7.44
CA ILE A 518 -9.48 -34.90 -7.65
C ILE A 518 -10.16 -34.35 -6.39
N GLY A 519 -10.82 -35.20 -5.60
CA GLY A 519 -11.47 -34.81 -4.35
C GLY A 519 -10.51 -34.16 -3.34
N SER A 520 -9.26 -34.61 -3.29
CA SER A 520 -8.22 -34.10 -2.39
C SER A 520 -7.63 -32.74 -2.78
N ALA A 521 -7.89 -32.26 -4.00
CA ALA A 521 -7.48 -30.94 -4.48
C ALA A 521 -8.59 -29.87 -4.35
N THR A 522 -9.84 -30.31 -4.14
CA THR A 522 -11.03 -29.46 -4.26
C THR A 522 -11.83 -29.42 -2.94
N VAL A 523 -12.96 -30.11 -2.87
CA VAL A 523 -13.91 -30.06 -1.74
C VAL A 523 -13.39 -30.79 -0.50
N TRP A 524 -12.45 -31.73 -0.67
CA TRP A 524 -11.90 -32.57 0.40
C TRP A 524 -10.40 -32.35 0.60
N ASP A 525 -9.90 -31.13 0.36
CA ASP A 525 -8.51 -30.76 0.68
C ASP A 525 -8.29 -30.57 2.20
N TYR A 526 -8.54 -31.63 2.96
CA TYR A 526 -8.36 -31.66 4.41
C TYR A 526 -6.89 -31.68 4.83
N LYS A 527 -5.96 -31.82 3.88
CA LYS A 527 -4.54 -32.07 4.17
C LYS A 527 -3.58 -31.09 3.50
N GLY A 528 -4.06 -30.27 2.56
CA GLY A 528 -3.32 -29.18 1.93
C GLY A 528 -2.53 -29.65 0.71
N ARG A 529 -3.17 -30.30 -0.26
CA ARG A 529 -2.50 -30.86 -1.45
C ARG A 529 -1.59 -29.85 -2.14
N GLU A 530 -2.11 -28.65 -2.40
CA GLU A 530 -1.33 -27.59 -3.03
C GLU A 530 -0.17 -27.12 -2.14
N LEU A 531 -0.32 -27.09 -0.79
CA LEU A 531 0.77 -26.82 0.16
C LEU A 531 1.88 -27.85 0.05
N PHE A 532 1.52 -29.13 0.00
CA PHE A 532 2.49 -30.20 -0.16
C PHE A 532 3.22 -30.11 -1.49
N LEU A 533 2.51 -29.93 -2.61
CA LEU A 533 3.15 -29.75 -3.93
C LEU A 533 4.12 -28.57 -3.90
N ALA A 534 3.67 -27.40 -3.46
CA ALA A 534 4.49 -26.21 -3.42
C ALA A 534 5.73 -26.39 -2.53
N SER A 535 5.59 -27.03 -1.37
CA SER A 535 6.69 -27.24 -0.42
C SER A 535 7.67 -28.30 -0.90
N LEU A 536 7.19 -29.39 -1.50
CA LEU A 536 8.02 -30.45 -2.08
C LEU A 536 8.87 -29.90 -3.21
N GLU A 537 8.33 -29.03 -4.07
CA GLU A 537 9.12 -28.37 -5.11
C GLU A 537 10.29 -27.58 -4.52
N GLN A 538 10.04 -26.83 -3.45
CA GLN A 538 11.09 -26.05 -2.78
C GLN A 538 12.15 -26.98 -2.16
N VAL A 539 11.74 -28.02 -1.44
CA VAL A 539 12.66 -28.97 -0.81
C VAL A 539 13.49 -29.74 -1.84
N ILE A 540 12.90 -30.14 -2.96
CA ILE A 540 13.61 -30.79 -4.08
C ILE A 540 14.71 -29.87 -4.60
N ILE A 541 14.38 -28.61 -4.88
CA ILE A 541 15.34 -27.63 -5.41
C ILE A 541 16.43 -27.32 -4.39
N LEU A 542 16.09 -27.19 -3.12
CA LEU A 542 17.07 -26.97 -2.05
C LEU A 542 18.00 -28.16 -1.85
N THR A 543 17.49 -29.39 -1.98
CA THR A 543 18.30 -30.63 -1.89
C THR A 543 19.32 -30.71 -3.03
N LEU A 544 18.96 -30.20 -4.22
CA LEU A 544 19.85 -30.06 -5.36
C LEU A 544 20.77 -28.84 -5.28
N ASN A 545 20.76 -28.08 -4.19
CA ASN A 545 21.45 -26.80 -4.07
C ASN A 545 21.11 -25.85 -5.23
N GLY A 546 19.85 -25.84 -5.68
CA GLY A 546 19.31 -24.97 -6.71
C GLY A 546 18.93 -23.58 -6.18
N HIS A 547 18.61 -22.66 -7.09
CA HIS A 547 18.12 -21.33 -6.73
C HIS A 547 16.61 -21.38 -6.49
N SER A 548 16.21 -21.27 -5.22
CA SER A 548 14.80 -21.25 -4.82
C SER A 548 14.27 -19.82 -4.82
N TYR A 549 13.33 -19.52 -5.72
CA TYR A 549 12.57 -18.28 -5.67
C TYR A 549 11.06 -18.57 -5.73
N GLY A 550 10.29 -17.85 -4.92
CA GLY A 550 8.84 -17.91 -5.03
C GLY A 550 8.13 -16.63 -4.64
N SER A 551 6.90 -16.46 -5.13
CA SER A 551 6.07 -15.30 -4.84
C SER A 551 4.59 -15.66 -4.84
N CYS A 552 3.81 -14.88 -4.10
CA CYS A 552 2.39 -14.69 -4.41
C CYS A 552 2.21 -13.24 -4.90
N VAL A 553 0.97 -12.77 -5.11
CA VAL A 553 0.74 -11.38 -5.55
C VAL A 553 1.50 -10.36 -4.68
N SER A 554 1.46 -10.51 -3.35
CA SER A 554 2.08 -9.61 -2.37
C SER A 554 3.40 -10.14 -1.78
N GLY A 555 3.72 -11.41 -1.98
CA GLY A 555 4.87 -12.09 -1.38
C GLY A 555 4.81 -12.29 0.15
N LYS A 556 3.71 -11.92 0.81
CA LYS A 556 3.57 -11.94 2.28
C LYS A 556 2.43 -12.82 2.82
N ASP A 557 1.50 -13.25 1.97
CA ASP A 557 0.34 -14.06 2.38
C ASP A 557 0.58 -15.54 2.06
N ARG A 558 0.09 -16.05 0.91
CA ARG A 558 0.32 -17.43 0.45
C ARG A 558 1.78 -17.89 0.49
N LYS A 559 2.72 -17.00 0.15
CA LYS A 559 4.16 -17.31 0.22
C LYS A 559 4.67 -17.47 1.65
N ALA A 560 4.12 -16.73 2.62
CA ALA A 560 4.44 -16.97 4.03
C ALA A 560 3.92 -18.32 4.50
N VAL A 561 2.71 -18.72 4.09
CA VAL A 561 2.15 -20.03 4.44
C VAL A 561 3.00 -21.16 3.88
N GLU A 562 3.43 -21.05 2.61
CA GLU A 562 4.36 -22.02 2.02
C GLU A 562 5.69 -22.07 2.78
N LEU A 563 6.30 -20.92 3.13
CA LEU A 563 7.54 -20.92 3.92
C LEU A 563 7.37 -21.64 5.26
N MET A 564 6.30 -21.37 6.00
CA MET A 564 6.01 -22.05 7.28
C MET A 564 5.78 -23.55 7.09
N HIS A 565 5.12 -23.95 5.99
CA HIS A 565 4.86 -25.35 5.69
C HIS A 565 6.15 -26.09 5.32
N THR A 566 6.98 -25.50 4.47
CA THR A 566 8.31 -26.02 4.11
C THR A 566 9.22 -26.10 5.33
N ASP A 567 9.23 -25.08 6.20
CA ASP A 567 9.96 -25.12 7.48
C ASP A 567 9.50 -26.27 8.36
N ALA A 568 8.17 -26.46 8.48
CA ALA A 568 7.61 -27.57 9.23
C ALA A 568 8.06 -28.93 8.67
N MET A 569 8.12 -29.08 7.34
CA MET A 569 8.59 -30.32 6.70
C MET A 569 10.07 -30.58 7.01
N ILE A 570 10.90 -29.54 6.94
CA ILE A 570 12.34 -29.60 7.23
C ILE A 570 12.57 -29.99 8.69
N LEU A 571 11.88 -29.33 9.63
CA LEU A 571 11.99 -29.64 11.06
C LEU A 571 11.40 -31.01 11.40
N TYR A 572 10.37 -31.45 10.69
CA TYR A 572 9.83 -32.80 10.83
C TYR A 572 10.88 -33.86 10.42
N LYS A 573 11.54 -33.70 9.26
CA LYS A 573 12.64 -34.60 8.85
C LYS A 573 13.80 -34.57 9.85
N GLU A 574 14.20 -33.39 10.32
CA GLU A 574 15.27 -33.26 11.30
C GLU A 574 14.93 -33.94 12.64
N ARG A 575 13.65 -33.94 13.04
CA ARG A 575 13.20 -34.54 14.30
C ARG A 575 12.92 -36.04 14.21
N TYR A 576 12.34 -36.51 13.10
CA TYR A 576 11.81 -37.87 12.97
C TYR A 576 12.55 -38.72 11.91
N GLY A 577 13.56 -38.17 11.24
CA GLY A 577 14.38 -38.88 10.26
C GLY A 577 13.71 -39.15 8.90
N ALA A 578 12.45 -38.76 8.72
CA ALA A 578 11.69 -38.96 7.48
C ALA A 578 10.84 -37.74 7.14
N TRP A 579 10.54 -37.54 5.86
CA TRP A 579 9.62 -36.48 5.42
C TRP A 579 8.17 -36.77 5.82
N PRO A 580 7.38 -35.76 6.23
CA PRO A 580 5.96 -35.95 6.48
C PRO A 580 5.24 -36.33 5.20
N LYS A 581 4.22 -37.18 5.32
CA LYS A 581 3.48 -37.75 4.19
C LYS A 581 2.12 -37.10 4.04
N PHE A 582 1.72 -36.81 2.79
CA PHE A 582 0.42 -36.19 2.52
C PHE A 582 -0.75 -37.12 2.87
N ASP A 583 -0.59 -38.43 2.65
CA ASP A 583 -1.64 -39.44 2.85
C ASP A 583 -1.78 -39.90 4.31
N ALA A 584 -0.94 -39.45 5.24
CA ALA A 584 -1.01 -39.78 6.66
C ALA A 584 -2.43 -39.56 7.23
N PRO A 585 -3.05 -40.55 7.90
CA PRO A 585 -4.39 -40.39 8.48
C PRO A 585 -4.44 -39.26 9.51
N LEU A 586 -5.56 -38.54 9.58
CA LEU A 586 -5.72 -37.37 10.47
C LEU A 586 -5.52 -37.70 11.96
N THR A 587 -5.85 -38.92 12.37
CA THR A 587 -5.70 -39.42 13.74
C THR A 587 -4.34 -40.06 14.01
N HIS A 588 -3.48 -40.16 12.99
CA HIS A 588 -2.17 -40.78 13.13
C HIS A 588 -1.18 -39.82 13.79
N ALA A 589 -0.27 -40.38 14.59
CA ALA A 589 0.74 -39.61 15.32
C ALA A 589 1.58 -38.72 14.39
N ASP A 590 1.91 -39.22 13.19
CA ASP A 590 2.71 -38.48 12.20
C ASP A 590 2.05 -37.15 11.78
N ARG A 591 0.73 -37.17 11.50
CA ARG A 591 -0.01 -35.98 11.11
C ARG A 591 -0.10 -34.99 12.28
N ILE A 592 -0.39 -35.49 13.48
CA ILE A 592 -0.46 -34.67 14.70
C ILE A 592 0.90 -34.00 14.98
N ASN A 593 1.99 -34.74 14.85
CA ASN A 593 3.35 -34.23 15.04
C ASN A 593 3.70 -33.13 14.03
N PHE A 594 3.34 -33.32 12.75
CA PHE A 594 3.53 -32.30 11.73
C PHE A 594 2.71 -31.04 12.01
N ILE A 595 1.42 -31.19 12.37
CA ILE A 595 0.54 -30.07 12.73
C ILE A 595 1.14 -29.29 13.91
N ASN A 596 1.60 -29.98 14.96
CA ASN A 596 2.18 -29.31 16.13
C ASN A 596 3.40 -28.47 15.76
N ILE A 597 4.31 -28.99 14.93
CA ILE A 597 5.47 -28.23 14.42
C ILE A 597 5.00 -27.01 13.62
N PHE A 598 4.05 -27.18 12.69
CA PHE A 598 3.52 -26.07 11.91
C PHE A 598 2.88 -25.00 12.81
N VAL A 599 2.07 -25.40 13.78
CA VAL A 599 1.41 -24.51 14.73
C VAL A 599 2.44 -23.77 15.56
N ASP A 600 3.49 -24.44 16.05
CA ASP A 600 4.58 -23.76 16.77
C ASP A 600 5.21 -22.66 15.92
N ILE A 601 5.53 -22.93 14.65
CA ILE A 601 6.06 -21.94 13.71
C ILE A 601 5.07 -20.79 13.49
N TYR A 602 3.80 -21.09 13.22
CA TYR A 602 2.75 -20.09 13.00
C TYR A 602 2.61 -19.15 14.21
N MET A 603 2.62 -19.73 15.41
CA MET A 603 2.46 -19.02 16.67
C MET A 603 3.67 -18.14 17.04
N THR A 604 4.86 -18.39 16.46
CA THR A 604 5.97 -17.44 16.57
C THR A 604 5.64 -16.09 15.93
N ARG A 605 4.67 -16.05 15.01
CA ARG A 605 4.26 -14.86 14.23
C ARG A 605 5.41 -14.22 13.43
N HIS A 606 6.48 -14.97 13.15
CA HIS A 606 7.60 -14.46 12.36
C HIS A 606 7.13 -13.93 11.00
N GLN A 607 6.32 -14.73 10.29
CA GLN A 607 5.79 -14.35 8.99
C GLN A 607 4.75 -13.21 9.06
N HIS A 608 3.96 -13.15 10.14
CA HIS A 608 3.01 -12.06 10.38
C HIS A 608 3.73 -10.72 10.58
N GLU A 609 4.81 -10.68 11.35
CA GLU A 609 5.63 -9.48 11.53
C GLU A 609 6.36 -9.07 10.24
N HIS A 610 6.85 -10.04 9.47
CA HIS A 610 7.38 -9.79 8.13
C HIS A 610 6.31 -9.13 7.22
N ALA A 611 5.07 -9.61 7.25
CA ALA A 611 3.95 -8.96 6.56
C ALA A 611 3.69 -7.54 7.10
N GLY A 612 3.74 -7.37 8.42
CA GLY A 612 3.61 -6.11 9.15
C GLY A 612 4.60 -5.03 8.75
N GLN A 613 5.86 -5.38 8.45
CA GLN A 613 6.86 -4.40 7.98
C GLN A 613 6.48 -3.73 6.63
N ASN A 614 5.55 -4.32 5.86
CA ASN A 614 5.05 -3.73 4.62
C ASN A 614 3.92 -2.70 4.85
N ALA A 615 3.29 -2.72 6.02
CA ALA A 615 2.25 -1.79 6.48
C ALA A 615 2.13 -1.95 8.00
N PRO A 616 2.92 -1.21 8.82
CA PRO A 616 3.01 -1.45 10.25
C PRO A 616 1.64 -1.57 10.91
N GLY A 617 1.45 -2.63 11.69
CA GLY A 617 0.16 -2.95 12.32
C GLY A 617 -0.76 -3.83 11.49
N ALA A 618 -0.42 -4.12 10.23
CA ALA A 618 -1.04 -5.19 9.43
C ALA A 618 -0.30 -6.53 9.63
N ASP A 619 -0.03 -6.86 10.90
CA ASP A 619 0.82 -7.97 11.32
C ASP A 619 0.00 -9.29 11.29
N GLY A 620 -0.42 -9.70 10.09
CA GLY A 620 -1.36 -10.81 9.86
C GLY A 620 -1.10 -11.58 8.58
N ILE A 621 -1.80 -12.69 8.40
CA ILE A 621 -1.81 -13.48 7.15
C ILE A 621 -3.21 -13.43 6.56
N LYS A 622 -3.32 -13.06 5.27
CA LYS A 622 -4.62 -12.93 4.60
C LYS A 622 -5.27 -14.30 4.36
N THR A 623 -6.57 -14.39 4.62
CA THR A 623 -7.46 -15.56 4.42
C THR A 623 -6.80 -16.91 4.75
N PRO A 624 -6.31 -17.15 5.99
CA PRO A 624 -5.67 -18.41 6.33
C PRO A 624 -6.62 -19.61 6.16
N ASP A 625 -7.92 -19.39 6.39
CA ASP A 625 -9.01 -20.36 6.20
C ASP A 625 -9.13 -20.91 4.76
N MET A 626 -8.64 -20.14 3.79
CA MET A 626 -8.65 -20.51 2.37
C MET A 626 -7.41 -21.31 1.94
N TYR A 627 -6.34 -21.28 2.74
CA TYR A 627 -5.03 -21.83 2.37
C TYR A 627 -4.61 -22.99 3.28
N LEU A 628 -5.00 -22.94 4.55
CA LEU A 628 -4.63 -23.93 5.55
C LEU A 628 -5.67 -25.06 5.61
N PRO A 629 -5.21 -26.29 5.80
CA PRO A 629 -6.04 -27.40 6.23
C PRO A 629 -6.86 -27.11 7.49
N ALA A 630 -8.09 -27.64 7.56
CA ALA A 630 -9.01 -27.40 8.67
C ALA A 630 -8.48 -27.89 10.03
N ASP A 631 -7.71 -28.98 10.04
CA ASP A 631 -7.07 -29.53 11.24
C ASP A 631 -5.99 -28.58 11.80
N ILE A 632 -5.19 -27.96 10.92
CA ILE A 632 -4.22 -26.91 11.29
C ILE A 632 -4.93 -25.67 11.85
N ILE A 633 -5.98 -25.20 11.19
CA ILE A 633 -6.76 -24.03 11.67
C ILE A 633 -7.34 -24.30 13.06
N THR A 634 -7.91 -25.49 13.25
CA THR A 634 -8.48 -25.91 14.54
C THR A 634 -7.41 -25.90 15.63
N ALA A 635 -6.21 -26.43 15.34
CA ALA A 635 -5.10 -26.45 16.28
C ALA A 635 -4.57 -25.03 16.63
N ILE A 636 -4.49 -24.13 15.64
CA ILE A 636 -4.11 -22.72 15.87
C ILE A 636 -5.13 -22.04 16.80
N ASN A 637 -6.42 -22.12 16.47
CA ASN A 637 -7.49 -21.50 17.23
C ASN A 637 -7.57 -22.06 18.67
N LEU A 638 -7.39 -23.37 18.82
CA LEU A 638 -7.32 -24.01 20.14
C LEU A 638 -6.17 -23.43 20.98
N ARG A 639 -4.97 -23.26 20.39
CA ARG A 639 -3.81 -22.70 21.09
C ARG A 639 -3.95 -21.21 21.42
N LEU A 640 -4.65 -20.46 20.58
CA LEU A 640 -5.01 -19.06 20.84
C LEU A 640 -6.10 -18.93 21.91
N GLY A 641 -6.88 -19.98 22.14
CA GLY A 641 -8.03 -19.98 23.04
C GLY A 641 -9.23 -19.21 22.49
N THR A 642 -9.37 -19.15 21.16
CA THR A 642 -10.49 -18.47 20.48
C THR A 642 -10.75 -19.09 19.10
N GLU A 643 -12.02 -19.17 18.70
CA GLU A 643 -12.41 -19.64 17.36
C GLU A 643 -12.13 -18.62 16.26
N LYS A 644 -11.88 -17.35 16.60
CA LYS A 644 -11.65 -16.24 15.66
C LYS A 644 -10.17 -15.94 15.41
N GLY A 645 -9.24 -16.76 15.89
CA GLY A 645 -7.82 -16.47 15.87
C GLY A 645 -7.29 -16.16 14.46
N VAL A 646 -7.57 -17.06 13.51
CA VAL A 646 -7.20 -16.87 12.10
C VAL A 646 -8.01 -15.77 11.40
N ASP A 647 -9.25 -15.50 11.83
CA ASP A 647 -10.07 -14.42 11.29
C ASP A 647 -9.50 -13.05 11.67
N TYR A 648 -8.98 -12.92 12.88
CA TYR A 648 -8.27 -11.71 13.32
C TYR A 648 -6.96 -11.52 12.56
N ASP A 649 -6.23 -12.59 12.23
CA ASP A 649 -5.06 -12.51 11.37
C ASP A 649 -5.42 -11.99 9.96
N ASP A 650 -6.54 -12.45 9.37
CA ASP A 650 -7.03 -11.93 8.08
C ASP A 650 -7.45 -10.46 8.18
N LEU A 651 -8.16 -10.08 9.25
CA LEU A 651 -8.56 -8.70 9.50
C LEU A 651 -7.33 -7.78 9.54
N MET A 652 -6.29 -8.18 10.26
CA MET A 652 -5.04 -7.41 10.36
C MET A 652 -4.34 -7.33 8.99
N ALA A 653 -4.21 -8.45 8.28
CA ALA A 653 -3.58 -8.49 6.96
C ALA A 653 -4.30 -7.61 5.94
N THR A 654 -5.63 -7.64 5.95
CA THR A 654 -6.52 -6.88 5.06
C THR A 654 -6.47 -5.38 5.35
N GLY A 655 -6.24 -4.99 6.60
CA GLY A 655 -6.06 -3.59 7.01
C GLY A 655 -4.82 -2.91 6.42
N ASN A 656 -3.96 -3.61 5.67
CA ASN A 656 -2.78 -3.05 5.03
C ASN A 656 -3.09 -2.00 3.96
N GLU A 657 -4.21 -2.11 3.24
CA GLU A 657 -4.66 -1.11 2.28
C GLU A 657 -5.72 -0.21 2.94
N VAL A 658 -5.58 1.11 2.84
CA VAL A 658 -6.46 2.07 3.56
C VAL A 658 -7.94 1.84 3.22
N LYS A 659 -8.26 1.58 1.94
CA LYS A 659 -9.64 1.27 1.49
C LYS A 659 -10.23 -0.01 2.09
N HIS A 660 -9.40 -0.88 2.66
CA HIS A 660 -9.80 -2.17 3.23
C HIS A 660 -9.83 -2.18 4.75
N ILE A 661 -9.38 -1.10 5.41
CA ILE A 661 -9.59 -0.90 6.86
C ILE A 661 -11.09 -0.95 7.18
N SER A 662 -11.94 -0.36 6.34
CA SER A 662 -13.39 -0.59 6.39
C SER A 662 -14.05 -0.23 5.07
N LYS A 663 -14.96 -1.10 4.59
CA LYS A 663 -15.85 -0.78 3.45
C LYS A 663 -16.82 0.36 3.77
N TYR A 664 -16.97 0.69 5.05
CA TYR A 664 -17.90 1.66 5.61
C TYR A 664 -17.20 2.92 6.09
N LEU A 665 -15.94 3.15 5.68
CA LEU A 665 -15.13 4.28 6.14
C LEU A 665 -15.85 5.64 5.99
N LYS A 666 -16.56 5.83 4.87
CA LYS A 666 -17.33 7.06 4.59
C LYS A 666 -18.51 7.26 5.56
N TYR A 667 -19.06 6.20 6.15
CA TYR A 667 -20.14 6.29 7.14
C TYR A 667 -19.65 6.75 8.52
N SER A 668 -18.35 6.65 8.78
CA SER A 668 -17.70 7.23 9.98
C SER A 668 -17.32 8.69 9.81
N PHE A 669 -17.67 9.34 8.68
CA PHE A 669 -17.44 10.77 8.50
C PHE A 669 -18.43 11.54 9.35
N ILE A 670 -17.93 12.56 10.06
CA ILE A 670 -18.83 13.57 10.62
C ILE A 670 -19.31 14.51 9.48
N THR A 671 -20.23 15.42 9.77
CA THR A 671 -20.72 16.34 8.73
C THR A 671 -19.61 17.26 8.21
N LYS A 672 -19.71 17.69 6.93
CA LYS A 672 -18.75 18.64 6.34
C LYS A 672 -18.65 19.92 7.17
N ASN A 673 -19.79 20.48 7.57
CA ASN A 673 -19.87 21.69 8.39
C ASN A 673 -19.14 21.51 9.72
N GLU A 674 -19.32 20.36 10.38
CA GLU A 674 -18.67 20.08 11.66
C GLU A 674 -17.14 19.99 11.53
N LEU A 675 -16.62 19.35 10.47
CA LEU A 675 -15.18 19.37 10.19
C LEU A 675 -14.68 20.79 9.93
N GLN A 676 -15.39 21.58 9.12
CA GLN A 676 -14.99 22.95 8.81
C GLN A 676 -14.95 23.84 10.06
N CYS A 677 -15.94 23.73 10.93
CA CYS A 677 -15.99 24.46 12.20
C CYS A 677 -14.86 24.05 13.14
N LYS A 678 -14.59 22.73 13.26
CA LYS A 678 -13.48 22.18 14.06
C LYS A 678 -12.14 22.74 13.63
N LEU A 679 -11.86 22.73 12.33
CA LEU A 679 -10.59 23.22 11.78
C LEU A 679 -10.47 24.74 11.88
N THR A 680 -11.53 25.49 11.59
CA THR A 680 -11.53 26.96 11.67
C THR A 680 -11.24 27.45 13.09
N ALA A 681 -11.92 26.88 14.10
CA ALA A 681 -11.72 27.28 15.50
C ALA A 681 -10.27 27.03 15.96
N ARG A 682 -9.66 25.92 15.50
CA ARG A 682 -8.25 25.61 15.79
C ARG A 682 -7.28 26.54 15.07
N GLN A 683 -7.57 26.91 13.83
CA GLN A 683 -6.74 27.86 13.08
C GLN A 683 -6.76 29.27 13.68
N LEU A 684 -7.90 29.72 14.19
CA LEU A 684 -8.01 30.97 14.94
C LEU A 684 -7.16 30.95 16.22
N GLY A 685 -6.95 29.75 16.78
CA GLY A 685 -6.24 29.56 18.04
C GLY A 685 -7.02 30.10 19.25
N GLU A 686 -6.45 29.88 20.43
CA GLU A 686 -7.11 30.21 21.69
C GLU A 686 -7.31 31.71 21.88
N GLY A 687 -6.29 32.52 21.57
CA GLY A 687 -6.33 33.97 21.75
C GLY A 687 -7.46 34.65 20.97
N MET A 688 -7.63 34.30 19.69
CA MET A 688 -8.71 34.88 18.88
C MET A 688 -10.08 34.29 19.25
N CYS A 689 -10.16 32.99 19.54
CA CYS A 689 -11.39 32.37 20.03
C CYS A 689 -11.88 33.02 21.34
N ASN A 690 -10.97 33.39 22.26
CA ASN A 690 -11.32 34.13 23.48
C ASN A 690 -11.94 35.49 23.15
N ARG A 691 -11.30 36.28 22.28
CA ARG A 691 -11.81 37.60 21.87
C ARG A 691 -13.17 37.53 21.20
N LEU A 692 -13.36 36.57 20.29
CA LEU A 692 -14.65 36.32 19.64
C LEU A 692 -15.72 35.90 20.66
N TYR A 693 -15.37 35.00 21.57
CA TYR A 693 -16.27 34.53 22.63
C TYR A 693 -16.69 35.68 23.56
N ASP A 694 -15.77 36.51 24.01
CA ASP A 694 -16.05 37.62 24.93
C ASP A 694 -16.94 38.69 24.29
N ALA A 695 -16.64 39.07 23.05
CA ALA A 695 -17.45 40.01 22.28
C ALA A 695 -18.87 39.45 22.03
N LEU A 696 -18.97 38.17 21.65
CA LEU A 696 -20.24 37.49 21.43
C LEU A 696 -21.05 37.35 22.72
N SER A 697 -20.41 36.95 23.82
CA SER A 697 -21.06 36.77 25.13
C SER A 697 -21.62 38.10 25.63
N SER A 698 -20.89 39.19 25.44
CA SER A 698 -21.36 40.54 25.76
C SER A 698 -22.59 40.89 24.91
N LEU A 699 -22.50 40.74 23.59
CA LEU A 699 -23.59 41.05 22.67
C LEU A 699 -24.85 40.20 22.90
N ILE A 700 -24.70 38.91 23.16
CA ILE A 700 -25.83 37.98 23.30
C ILE A 700 -26.59 38.16 24.63
N SER A 701 -25.95 38.81 25.61
CA SER A 701 -26.60 39.17 26.86
C SER A 701 -27.72 40.22 26.66
N GLU A 702 -27.66 40.99 25.58
CA GLU A 702 -28.68 41.96 25.14
C GLU A 702 -29.87 41.28 24.42
N ARG A 703 -30.50 40.30 25.09
CA ARG A 703 -31.52 39.39 24.52
C ARG A 703 -32.65 40.09 23.74
N SER A 704 -33.06 41.28 24.17
CA SER A 704 -34.16 42.05 23.55
C SER A 704 -33.85 42.49 22.12
N ARG A 705 -32.57 42.59 21.73
CA ARG A 705 -32.12 43.03 20.39
C ARG A 705 -32.28 41.97 19.30
N PHE A 706 -32.50 40.72 19.71
CA PHE A 706 -32.68 39.59 18.80
C PHE A 706 -34.16 39.30 18.51
N ILE A 707 -35.09 39.97 19.21
CA ILE A 707 -36.54 39.82 19.03
C ILE A 707 -37.05 40.93 18.10
N LYS A 708 -37.69 40.57 17.00
CA LYS A 708 -38.25 41.55 16.05
C LYS A 708 -39.56 42.14 16.59
N LYS A 709 -39.66 43.46 16.69
CA LYS A 709 -40.91 44.13 17.09
C LYS A 709 -41.92 44.12 15.93
N ARG A 710 -43.19 43.85 16.27
CA ARG A 710 -44.31 43.66 15.33
C ARG A 710 -44.55 44.89 14.43
N LYS A 711 -44.81 44.66 13.14
CA LYS A 711 -45.70 45.49 12.32
C LYS A 711 -46.79 44.54 11.79
N GLU A 712 -48.03 44.77 12.21
CA GLU A 712 -49.29 44.18 11.72
C GLU A 712 -49.81 42.84 12.30
N TRP A 713 -51.15 42.75 12.30
CA TRP A 713 -52.04 41.77 12.93
C TRP A 713 -52.26 40.55 12.01
N GLY A 714 -52.05 39.34 12.53
CA GLY A 714 -52.30 38.07 11.84
C GLY A 714 -52.47 36.91 12.83
N PHE A 715 -53.21 35.87 12.43
CA PHE A 715 -53.77 34.80 13.28
C PHE A 715 -52.73 34.02 14.13
N SER A 716 -53.12 33.75 15.38
CA SER A 716 -52.29 33.49 16.57
C SER A 716 -51.70 32.07 16.74
N ILE A 717 -51.85 31.14 15.79
CA ILE A 717 -51.57 29.71 16.08
C ILE A 717 -50.10 29.31 15.80
N PHE A 718 -49.34 30.14 15.06
CA PHE A 718 -47.89 29.97 14.83
C PHE A 718 -47.08 31.22 15.19
N ASP A 719 -47.59 32.05 16.12
CA ASP A 719 -47.01 33.35 16.44
C ASP A 719 -45.67 33.20 17.21
N THR A 720 -44.57 33.38 16.50
CA THR A 720 -43.19 33.37 17.04
C THR A 720 -42.64 34.79 17.22
N SER A 721 -43.46 35.83 17.03
CA SER A 721 -43.01 37.24 16.94
C SER A 721 -42.47 37.86 18.24
N SER A 722 -42.54 37.14 19.36
CA SER A 722 -41.97 37.51 20.67
C SER A 722 -40.86 36.56 21.14
N GLN A 723 -40.48 35.57 20.32
CA GLN A 723 -39.54 34.53 20.71
C GLN A 723 -38.14 34.80 20.17
N LEU A 724 -37.14 34.44 20.98
CA LEU A 724 -35.75 34.50 20.59
C LEU A 724 -35.50 33.51 19.43
N PRO A 725 -34.75 33.88 18.38
CA PRO A 725 -34.39 32.93 17.34
C PRO A 725 -33.73 31.68 17.93
N ALA A 726 -34.20 30.49 17.54
CA ALA A 726 -33.77 29.23 18.16
C ALA A 726 -32.25 29.03 18.15
N GLY A 727 -31.55 29.51 17.11
CA GLY A 727 -30.08 29.47 17.07
C GLY A 727 -29.43 30.37 18.11
N ILE A 728 -29.91 31.60 18.30
CA ILE A 728 -29.44 32.50 19.36
C ILE A 728 -29.70 31.89 20.74
N ALA A 729 -30.88 31.29 20.96
CA ALA A 729 -31.19 30.59 22.21
C ALA A 729 -30.20 29.45 22.50
N LYS A 730 -29.82 28.66 21.48
CA LYS A 730 -28.83 27.60 21.61
C LYS A 730 -27.42 28.13 21.85
N ILE A 731 -27.01 29.22 21.19
CA ILE A 731 -25.71 29.86 21.44
C ILE A 731 -25.64 30.36 22.89
N ILE A 732 -26.71 30.96 23.42
CA ILE A 732 -26.80 31.32 24.85
C ILE A 732 -26.60 30.08 25.73
N GLY A 733 -27.28 28.98 25.41
CA GLY A 733 -27.12 27.71 26.12
C GLY A 733 -25.67 27.21 26.12
N LEU A 734 -24.99 27.26 24.98
CA LEU A 734 -23.58 26.88 24.85
C LEU A 734 -22.63 27.79 25.64
N ILE A 735 -22.95 29.08 25.75
CA ILE A 735 -22.16 30.03 26.55
C ILE A 735 -22.34 29.77 28.05
N GLN A 736 -23.55 29.39 28.49
CA GLN A 736 -23.88 29.14 29.89
C GLN A 736 -23.47 27.73 30.36
N ASP A 737 -23.36 26.78 29.45
CA ASP A 737 -23.00 25.40 29.74
C ASP A 737 -21.49 25.28 30.06
N LYS A 738 -21.19 24.94 31.31
CA LYS A 738 -19.82 24.70 31.78
C LYS A 738 -19.16 23.52 31.07
N ASN A 739 -19.96 22.57 30.56
CA ASN A 739 -19.51 21.39 29.82
C ASN A 739 -19.49 21.62 28.30
N ALA A 740 -19.74 22.85 27.82
CA ALA A 740 -19.67 23.16 26.40
C ALA A 740 -18.24 23.05 25.82
N GLY A 741 -17.23 22.86 26.66
CA GLY A 741 -15.84 22.59 26.28
C GLY A 741 -14.89 23.13 27.34
N ASP A 742 -13.70 22.52 27.42
CA ASP A 742 -12.71 22.90 28.44
C ASP A 742 -12.02 24.24 28.13
N ASN A 743 -12.11 24.71 26.88
CA ASN A 743 -11.59 25.99 26.41
C ASN A 743 -12.53 26.65 25.39
N ASN A 744 -12.22 27.89 25.00
CA ASN A 744 -13.04 28.64 24.07
C ASN A 744 -12.88 28.19 22.60
N ILE A 745 -11.84 27.42 22.25
CA ILE A 745 -11.76 26.78 20.93
C ILE A 745 -12.93 25.82 20.74
N LEU A 746 -13.15 24.92 21.72
CA LEU A 746 -14.25 23.95 21.67
C LEU A 746 -15.63 24.61 21.76
N ARG A 747 -15.77 25.68 22.56
CA ARG A 747 -17.03 26.44 22.62
C ARG A 747 -17.32 27.14 21.29
N MET A 748 -16.33 27.82 20.71
CA MET A 748 -16.49 28.51 19.43
C MET A 748 -16.75 27.54 18.30
N GLU A 749 -16.13 26.36 18.28
CA GLU A 749 -16.46 25.27 17.35
C GLU A 749 -17.97 24.92 17.37
N LYS A 750 -18.54 24.69 18.57
CA LYS A 750 -19.97 24.36 18.71
C LYS A 750 -20.87 25.53 18.30
N ILE A 751 -20.47 26.76 18.62
CA ILE A 751 -21.18 27.98 18.20
C ILE A 751 -21.14 28.13 16.68
N PHE A 752 -19.99 27.90 16.04
CA PHE A 752 -19.85 27.94 14.59
C PHE A 752 -20.75 26.90 13.91
N LEU A 753 -20.75 25.66 14.43
CA LEU A 753 -21.61 24.60 13.92
C LEU A 753 -23.10 24.97 14.04
N GLU A 754 -23.48 25.52 15.19
CA GLU A 754 -24.85 25.97 15.45
C GLU A 754 -25.30 27.03 14.43
N VAL A 755 -24.42 27.99 14.07
CA VAL A 755 -24.69 28.97 13.02
C VAL A 755 -24.76 28.33 11.63
N PHE A 756 -23.89 27.37 11.31
CA PHE A 756 -23.89 26.71 10.00
C PHE A 756 -25.16 25.90 9.73
N ASN A 757 -25.83 25.44 10.79
CA ASN A 757 -27.12 24.77 10.71
C ASN A 757 -28.31 25.74 10.51
N ARG A 758 -28.07 27.05 10.41
CA ARG A 758 -29.10 28.08 10.17
C ARG A 758 -29.21 28.44 8.69
N PRO A 759 -30.40 28.85 8.19
CA PRO A 759 -30.57 29.33 6.83
C PRO A 759 -29.64 30.52 6.52
N VAL A 760 -29.13 30.61 5.29
CA VAL A 760 -28.20 31.67 4.88
C VAL A 760 -28.85 33.05 4.99
N SER A 761 -30.03 33.22 4.38
CA SER A 761 -30.84 34.43 4.43
C SER A 761 -32.18 34.17 5.11
N ASP A 762 -32.69 35.22 5.75
CA ASP A 762 -34.01 35.26 6.39
C ASP A 762 -34.29 36.71 6.77
N ASP A 763 -35.19 37.35 6.03
CA ASP A 763 -35.51 38.78 6.14
C ASP A 763 -36.27 39.11 7.44
N THR A 764 -36.62 38.07 8.22
CA THR A 764 -37.23 38.23 9.53
C THR A 764 -36.21 38.47 10.65
N ARG A 765 -34.90 38.33 10.36
CA ARG A 765 -33.82 38.51 11.35
C ARG A 765 -33.54 39.99 11.63
N THR A 766 -33.17 40.29 12.88
CA THR A 766 -32.66 41.63 13.26
C THR A 766 -31.23 41.82 12.77
N ILE A 767 -30.76 43.07 12.73
CA ILE A 767 -29.37 43.40 12.36
C ILE A 767 -28.34 42.66 13.24
N TYR A 768 -28.69 42.41 14.51
CA TYR A 768 -27.83 41.69 15.47
C TYR A 768 -27.72 40.20 15.11
N THR A 769 -28.86 39.56 14.80
CA THR A 769 -28.87 38.15 14.34
C THR A 769 -28.16 38.00 13.00
N ILE A 770 -28.37 38.95 12.07
CA ILE A 770 -27.68 38.97 10.78
C ILE A 770 -26.16 39.12 10.96
N SER A 771 -25.72 40.02 11.85
CA SER A 771 -24.30 40.21 12.16
C SER A 771 -23.66 38.93 12.70
N ILE A 772 -24.25 38.32 13.75
CA ILE A 772 -23.68 37.10 14.34
C ILE A 772 -23.61 35.96 13.31
N TYR A 773 -24.72 35.66 12.63
CA TYR A 773 -24.75 34.54 11.69
C TYR A 773 -23.91 34.79 10.45
N GLY A 774 -23.94 36.01 9.90
CA GLY A 774 -23.20 36.40 8.71
C GLY A 774 -21.69 36.40 8.95
N ARG A 775 -21.23 36.99 10.06
CA ARG A 775 -19.79 37.05 10.39
C ARG A 775 -19.20 35.68 10.69
N ILE A 776 -19.87 34.87 11.49
CA ILE A 776 -19.41 33.49 11.74
C ILE A 776 -19.36 32.69 10.44
N ARG A 777 -20.37 32.82 9.56
CA ARG A 777 -20.35 32.14 8.27
C ARG A 777 -19.18 32.59 7.40
N SER A 778 -18.91 33.89 7.34
CA SER A 778 -17.78 34.46 6.61
C SER A 778 -16.43 33.96 7.12
N ILE A 779 -16.23 33.93 8.45
CA ILE A 779 -15.02 33.40 9.08
C ILE A 779 -14.78 31.94 8.66
N VAL A 780 -15.76 31.05 8.84
CA VAL A 780 -15.59 29.62 8.54
C VAL A 780 -15.47 29.35 7.04
N THR A 781 -16.23 30.06 6.19
CA THR A 781 -16.14 29.88 4.73
C THR A 781 -14.79 30.35 4.18
N SER A 782 -14.20 31.42 4.73
CA SER A 782 -12.88 31.93 4.30
C SER A 782 -11.73 30.94 4.43
N VAL A 783 -11.88 29.89 5.25
CA VAL A 783 -10.89 28.82 5.40
C VAL A 783 -10.88 27.85 4.21
N PHE A 784 -12.06 27.63 3.62
CA PHE A 784 -12.29 26.62 2.58
C PHE A 784 -12.64 27.22 1.22
N GLU A 785 -12.82 28.54 1.15
CA GLU A 785 -13.03 29.32 -0.05
C GLU A 785 -12.06 30.50 0.00
N VAL A 786 -11.19 30.60 -1.01
CA VAL A 786 -10.22 31.70 -1.06
C VAL A 786 -10.96 33.01 -1.30
N HIS A 787 -11.01 33.84 -0.27
CA HIS A 787 -11.51 35.20 -0.32
C HIS A 787 -10.35 36.20 -0.29
N ASN A 788 -10.62 37.45 -0.64
CA ASN A 788 -9.60 38.51 -0.62
C ASN A 788 -9.17 38.91 0.81
N GLU A 789 -9.98 38.56 1.81
CA GLU A 789 -9.79 38.95 3.20
C GLU A 789 -9.20 37.79 4.01
N SER A 790 -8.20 38.08 4.86
CA SER A 790 -7.59 37.07 5.72
C SER A 790 -8.52 36.68 6.88
N LEU A 791 -8.33 35.45 7.39
CA LEU A 791 -9.08 34.95 8.55
C LEU A 791 -8.96 35.89 9.77
N ASP A 792 -7.74 36.38 10.04
CA ASP A 792 -7.50 37.32 11.14
C ASP A 792 -8.21 38.66 10.92
N PHE A 793 -8.24 39.17 9.69
CA PHE A 793 -8.94 40.40 9.37
C PHE A 793 -10.45 40.24 9.61
N LEU A 794 -11.04 39.14 9.14
CA LEU A 794 -12.45 38.82 9.35
C LEU A 794 -12.77 38.66 10.84
N ALA A 795 -11.93 37.96 11.59
CA ALA A 795 -12.12 37.76 13.02
C ALA A 795 -12.03 39.08 13.80
N ASN A 796 -11.02 39.92 13.55
CA ASN A 796 -10.88 41.23 14.19
C ASN A 796 -12.06 42.15 13.86
N THR A 797 -12.44 42.25 12.58
CA THR A 797 -13.60 43.05 12.14
C THR A 797 -14.89 42.59 12.83
N THR A 798 -15.03 41.28 13.03
CA THR A 798 -16.18 40.69 13.74
C THR A 798 -16.19 41.09 15.21
N VAL A 799 -15.05 41.03 15.90
CA VAL A 799 -14.91 41.49 17.29
C VAL A 799 -15.30 42.97 17.40
N ASP A 800 -14.74 43.83 16.54
CA ASP A 800 -15.00 45.27 16.57
C ASP A 800 -16.47 45.59 16.31
N GLU A 801 -17.10 44.92 15.34
CA GLU A 801 -18.51 45.10 15.03
C GLU A 801 -19.41 44.67 16.20
N TRP A 802 -19.16 43.50 16.78
CA TRP A 802 -19.97 43.00 17.90
C TRP A 802 -19.82 43.87 19.14
N SER A 803 -18.60 44.32 19.46
CA SER A 803 -18.36 45.28 20.54
C SER A 803 -19.07 46.61 20.30
N ARG A 804 -19.05 47.14 19.06
CA ARG A 804 -19.79 48.35 18.70
C ARG A 804 -21.29 48.18 18.87
N LEU A 805 -21.87 47.09 18.36
CA LEU A 805 -23.30 46.80 18.50
C LEU A 805 -23.73 46.65 19.97
N PHE A 806 -22.88 46.07 20.81
CA PHE A 806 -23.12 45.96 22.25
C PHE A 806 -23.14 47.35 22.92
N GLU A 807 -22.14 48.20 22.65
CA GLU A 807 -22.09 49.56 23.20
C GLU A 807 -23.24 50.44 22.71
N GLU A 808 -23.65 50.31 21.45
CA GLU A 808 -24.85 50.98 20.90
C GLU A 808 -26.12 50.51 21.63
N SER A 809 -26.27 49.21 21.89
CA SER A 809 -27.39 48.66 22.65
C SER A 809 -27.44 49.22 24.08
N LYS A 810 -26.29 49.23 24.75
CA LYS A 810 -26.13 49.70 26.13
C LYS A 810 -26.47 51.17 26.25
N ARG A 811 -25.96 52.03 25.36
CA ARG A 811 -26.28 53.47 25.32
C ARG A 811 -27.78 53.70 25.11
N ALA A 812 -28.39 52.98 24.18
CA ALA A 812 -29.82 53.08 23.92
C ALA A 812 -30.66 52.65 25.14
N ASN A 813 -30.24 51.64 25.90
CA ASN A 813 -30.91 51.24 27.13
C ASN A 813 -30.71 52.30 28.24
N SER A 814 -29.51 52.86 28.39
CA SER A 814 -29.24 53.94 29.36
C SER A 814 -30.03 55.22 29.06
N SER A 815 -30.20 55.59 27.79
CA SER A 815 -31.04 56.73 27.40
C SER A 815 -32.53 56.52 27.64
N VAL A 816 -33.00 55.27 27.72
CA VAL A 816 -34.40 54.92 28.02
C VAL A 816 -34.66 54.85 29.53
N VAL A 817 -33.62 54.65 30.34
CA VAL A 817 -33.72 54.67 31.82
C VAL A 817 -33.52 56.08 32.41
N ALA A 818 -32.91 56.99 31.64
CA ALA A 818 -32.69 58.40 32.03
C ALA A 818 -33.83 59.35 31.62
N CYS A 819 -34.82 58.86 30.87
CA CYS A 819 -36.12 59.50 30.62
C CYS A 819 -37.18 58.81 31.47
#